data_AF-A0A517W327-F1
#
_entry.id   AF-A0A517W327-F1
#
_cell.length_a   1.000
_cell.length_b   1.000
_cell.length_c   1.000
_cell.angle_alpha   90.00
_cell.angle_beta   90.00
_cell.angle_gamma   90.00
#
_symmetry.space_group_name_H-M   'P 1'
#
loop_
_entity.id
_entity.type
_entity.pdbx_description
1 polymer ?
#
loop_
_entity_poly.entity_id
_entity_poly.type
_entity_poly.pdbx_seq_one_letter_code
_entity_poly.pdbx_strand_id
1 'polypeptide(L)'
;MNVLQKLAICLSLVLVSTTSLSAEDLKLQLRYQQETSKDSGRYHRLHRSESWKPQETAIIVCDVWDYHHCFNAVKRLEEFAPRLDNLLKTARDQGVTIIHAPSDCMDAYKGHPARMRAMQAPKSKVHPEGIKNWCSRIPSEERAVYPVDQSDGGEDDDPEEHAAWAKKLASLGRNPAGPWKSQSALITIDGNKDFISDKGDEVWNILNSRGINNVILTGVHTNMCVLGRPFGLRQMAKNGKNVVLVRDMTDTMYNPKSWPYVSHFTGNDLIISHIEKFICPTITSDQFLGGKSFVFKKDHRPHLVIVMAEAEYDTKKTLPEFAGKHLGKHFRVSYVFADDKDRNSIPGIEVINEADVVLFSVRRRVLPEKAMQAIRKYVKAGKPVVGIRTASHAFSLRGKKPPAGLYDWPEFDAEVFGGNYHGHLANDLKSIISINESQKQNPILTGIPDKPFQQAYSLYEVSPLAKNTTVLMTGKAKGFPVEPVAWTFKRKDGGKSFYTSLGHPGDFKNPEFVRLLANGVYWAAGLNPADVSVSEKVTLHEAPHWSVVQIPNSEKSNDTNQSRWYRCVVRVPEKWMSNQPLTLKVGEAEGTQVNAWLNGTALKKTDAGFQIVPKAVTPNDANLIVLQVTGQTKNADFRSVPQLVSATGNLSLAGRWQYRRGNNSQFANMPLPAKFGTVTDIVFKP
;
A
#
# COMPACT_ATOMS: atom_id res chain seq x y z
N MET A 1 -67.39 6.67 -54.62
CA MET A 1 -67.06 7.68 -53.59
C MET A 1 -65.56 7.63 -53.31
N ASN A 2 -64.98 8.80 -53.09
CA ASN A 2 -63.65 9.21 -53.55
C ASN A 2 -62.43 8.60 -52.86
N VAL A 3 -61.35 8.61 -53.64
CA VAL A 3 -59.92 8.33 -53.36
C VAL A 3 -59.33 9.13 -52.18
N LEU A 4 -60.11 9.98 -51.51
CA LEU A 4 -59.72 10.83 -50.38
C LEU A 4 -59.89 10.19 -48.99
N GLN A 5 -60.51 9.01 -48.86
CA GLN A 5 -60.67 8.32 -47.56
C GLN A 5 -59.61 7.26 -47.25
N LYS A 6 -58.72 6.93 -48.20
CA LYS A 6 -57.61 5.96 -47.97
C LYS A 6 -56.31 6.61 -47.50
N LEU A 7 -56.22 7.94 -47.47
CA LEU A 7 -55.02 8.65 -46.99
C LEU A 7 -55.02 8.94 -45.47
N ALA A 8 -56.11 8.68 -44.76
CA ALA A 8 -56.24 8.99 -43.33
C ALA A 8 -55.99 7.78 -42.38
N ILE A 9 -55.70 6.59 -42.91
CA ILE A 9 -55.45 5.35 -42.12
C ILE A 9 -54.02 4.82 -42.37
N CYS A 10 -53.06 5.71 -42.64
CA CYS A 10 -51.63 5.39 -42.63
C CYS A 10 -50.78 6.35 -41.79
N LEU A 11 -51.39 7.25 -40.99
CA LEU A 11 -50.66 8.28 -40.23
C LEU A 11 -50.85 8.21 -38.71
N SER A 12 -51.27 7.07 -38.15
CA SER A 12 -51.59 6.96 -36.72
C SER A 12 -51.09 5.68 -36.02
N LEU A 13 -50.09 4.98 -36.58
CA LEU A 13 -49.53 3.78 -35.92
C LEU A 13 -48.05 3.53 -36.21
N VAL A 14 -47.21 4.55 -36.04
CA VAL A 14 -45.77 4.38 -35.77
C VAL A 14 -45.32 5.44 -34.75
N LEU A 15 -45.97 5.47 -33.58
CA LEU A 15 -45.28 5.87 -32.36
C LEU A 15 -44.47 4.65 -31.94
N VAL A 16 -43.32 4.43 -32.59
CA VAL A 16 -42.25 3.65 -31.96
C VAL A 16 -41.90 4.49 -30.75
N SER A 17 -42.40 4.07 -29.59
CA SER A 17 -41.79 4.40 -28.32
C SER A 17 -40.36 3.90 -28.45
N THR A 18 -39.46 4.75 -28.90
CA THR A 18 -38.04 4.59 -28.62
C THR A 18 -37.94 4.76 -27.12
N THR A 19 -38.25 3.69 -26.39
CA THR A 19 -37.61 3.45 -25.12
C THR A 19 -36.14 3.40 -25.49
N SER A 20 -35.48 4.55 -25.47
CA SER A 20 -34.05 4.61 -25.28
C SER A 20 -33.83 3.74 -24.06
N LEU A 21 -33.37 2.49 -24.26
CA LEU A 21 -32.87 1.69 -23.17
C LEU A 21 -31.75 2.57 -22.60
N SER A 22 -32.03 3.30 -21.52
CA SER A 22 -30.98 3.95 -20.76
C SER A 22 -30.08 2.81 -20.33
N ALA A 23 -28.82 2.85 -20.75
CA ALA A 23 -27.85 1.86 -20.31
C ALA A 23 -27.94 1.75 -18.77
N GLU A 24 -27.97 0.53 -18.26
CA GLU A 24 -28.04 0.30 -16.83
C GLU A 24 -26.86 0.99 -16.13
N ASP A 25 -27.12 1.58 -14.97
CA ASP A 25 -26.08 2.16 -14.14
C ASP A 25 -25.03 1.10 -13.75
N LEU A 26 -23.77 1.52 -13.73
CA LEU A 26 -22.65 0.74 -13.20
C LEU A 26 -22.86 0.54 -11.69
N LYS A 27 -23.11 -0.71 -11.28
CA LYS A 27 -23.23 -1.08 -9.86
C LYS A 27 -21.85 -1.43 -9.32
N LEU A 28 -21.27 -0.52 -8.55
CA LEU A 28 -19.90 -0.64 -8.07
C LEU A 28 -19.86 -0.89 -6.55
N GLN A 29 -18.96 -1.77 -6.11
CA GLN A 29 -18.57 -1.94 -4.71
C GLN A 29 -17.19 -1.31 -4.50
N LEU A 30 -17.19 -0.13 -3.88
CA LEU A 30 -16.00 0.67 -3.65
C LEU A 30 -15.36 0.26 -2.34
N ARG A 31 -14.07 -0.08 -2.38
CA ARG A 31 -13.25 -0.39 -1.21
C ARG A 31 -12.45 0.82 -0.79
N TYR A 32 -12.49 1.19 0.48
CA TYR A 32 -11.78 2.34 1.03
C TYR A 32 -11.24 2.04 2.43
N GLN A 33 -10.38 2.92 2.96
CA GLN A 33 -9.89 2.81 4.32
C GLN A 33 -10.23 4.05 5.15
N GLN A 34 -10.67 3.81 6.37
CA GLN A 34 -11.06 4.85 7.32
C GLN A 34 -10.31 4.66 8.63
N GLU A 35 -9.76 5.75 9.17
CA GLU A 35 -9.03 5.71 10.44
C GLU A 35 -9.96 5.24 11.59
N THR A 36 -9.50 4.35 12.47
CA THR A 36 -10.35 3.76 13.54
C THR A 36 -10.79 4.83 14.54
N SER A 37 -9.89 5.75 14.85
CA SER A 37 -10.13 7.00 15.55
C SER A 37 -9.09 8.03 15.13
N LYS A 38 -9.39 9.32 15.37
CA LYS A 38 -8.53 10.44 14.99
C LYS A 38 -7.10 10.24 15.51
N ASP A 39 -6.12 10.32 14.61
CA ASP A 39 -4.69 10.23 14.91
C ASP A 39 -4.23 8.86 15.47
N SER A 40 -5.06 7.81 15.33
CA SER A 40 -4.72 6.47 15.81
C SER A 40 -3.69 5.74 14.93
N GLY A 41 -3.54 6.14 13.67
CA GLY A 41 -2.69 5.46 12.69
C GLY A 41 -3.20 4.07 12.26
N ARG A 42 -4.35 3.62 12.78
CA ARG A 42 -5.00 2.35 12.44
C ARG A 42 -6.18 2.62 11.51
N TYR A 43 -6.47 1.69 10.60
CA TYR A 43 -7.51 1.87 9.59
C TYR A 43 -8.39 0.63 9.47
N HIS A 44 -9.71 0.85 9.42
CA HIS A 44 -10.68 -0.13 8.94
C HIS A 44 -10.70 -0.12 7.42
N ARG A 45 -10.69 -1.31 6.81
CA ARG A 45 -10.95 -1.46 5.38
C ARG A 45 -12.42 -1.80 5.18
N LEU A 46 -13.13 -0.91 4.50
CA LEU A 46 -14.59 -0.90 4.39
C LEU A 46 -15.01 -0.93 2.92
N HIS A 47 -16.29 -1.27 2.71
CA HIS A 47 -16.91 -1.28 1.40
C HIS A 47 -18.19 -0.45 1.42
N ARG A 48 -18.50 0.22 0.32
CA ARG A 48 -19.81 0.84 0.08
C ARG A 48 -20.25 0.65 -1.37
N SER A 49 -21.55 0.55 -1.56
CA SER A 49 -22.14 0.40 -2.88
C SER A 49 -22.41 1.77 -3.51
N GLU A 50 -22.10 1.93 -4.78
CA GLU A 50 -22.43 3.12 -5.57
C GLU A 50 -23.03 2.73 -6.93
N SER A 51 -23.82 3.63 -7.51
CA SER A 51 -24.47 3.49 -8.81
C SER A 51 -24.04 4.65 -9.69
N TRP A 52 -23.27 4.39 -10.74
CA TRP A 52 -22.72 5.43 -11.62
C TRP A 52 -23.31 5.31 -13.02
N LYS A 53 -23.81 6.41 -13.59
CA LYS A 53 -24.27 6.43 -14.98
C LYS A 53 -23.07 6.30 -15.93
N PRO A 54 -23.09 5.38 -16.91
CA PRO A 54 -22.00 5.24 -17.86
C PRO A 54 -21.65 6.53 -18.61
N GLN A 55 -22.65 7.32 -19.01
CA GLN A 55 -22.46 8.54 -19.81
C GLN A 55 -21.80 9.68 -19.02
N GLU A 56 -21.89 9.65 -17.68
CA GLU A 56 -21.24 10.60 -16.77
C GLU A 56 -19.91 10.05 -16.22
N THR A 57 -19.40 8.95 -16.80
CA THR A 57 -18.21 8.22 -16.34
C THR A 57 -17.14 8.12 -17.44
N ALA A 58 -15.88 8.24 -17.06
CA ALA A 58 -14.73 7.93 -17.92
C ALA A 58 -13.78 6.91 -17.30
N ILE A 59 -13.14 6.11 -18.14
CA ILE A 59 -11.93 5.36 -17.79
C ILE A 59 -10.72 6.03 -18.44
N ILE A 60 -9.73 6.41 -17.64
CA ILE A 60 -8.44 6.91 -18.12
C ILE A 60 -7.40 5.80 -18.00
N VAL A 61 -6.81 5.42 -19.15
CA VAL A 61 -5.77 4.40 -19.26
C VAL A 61 -4.41 5.07 -19.22
N CYS A 62 -3.77 5.05 -18.06
CA CYS A 62 -2.51 5.74 -17.81
C CYS A 62 -1.31 4.89 -18.27
N ASP A 63 -0.53 5.41 -19.22
CA ASP A 63 0.85 4.96 -19.46
C ASP A 63 1.01 3.44 -19.75
N VAL A 64 -0.01 2.79 -20.34
CA VAL A 64 0.06 1.38 -20.78
C VAL A 64 0.89 1.28 -22.07
N TRP A 65 2.20 1.51 -21.96
CA TRP A 65 3.11 1.62 -23.10
C TRP A 65 3.39 0.31 -23.83
N ASP A 66 3.92 0.42 -25.05
CA ASP A 66 4.38 -0.69 -25.87
C ASP A 66 5.66 -1.35 -25.33
N TYR A 67 6.55 -0.59 -24.70
CA TYR A 67 7.79 -1.07 -24.08
C TYR A 67 8.13 -0.27 -22.82
N HIS A 68 8.90 -0.88 -21.92
CA HIS A 68 9.45 -0.23 -20.74
C HIS A 68 10.90 -0.67 -20.49
N HIS A 69 11.68 0.13 -19.74
CA HIS A 69 13.09 -0.19 -19.46
C HIS A 69 13.23 -1.39 -18.51
N CYS A 70 12.27 -1.58 -17.60
CA CYS A 70 12.15 -2.75 -16.73
C CYS A 70 11.39 -3.86 -17.47
N PHE A 71 12.03 -5.00 -17.68
CA PHE A 71 11.44 -6.14 -18.38
C PHE A 71 10.35 -6.83 -17.55
N ASN A 72 10.53 -6.92 -16.23
CA ASN A 72 9.52 -7.42 -15.31
C ASN A 72 8.25 -6.57 -15.32
N ALA A 73 8.36 -5.24 -15.45
CA ALA A 73 7.20 -4.36 -15.64
C ALA A 73 6.47 -4.64 -16.96
N VAL A 74 7.21 -4.90 -18.06
CA VAL A 74 6.62 -5.33 -19.34
C VAL A 74 5.86 -6.64 -19.17
N LYS A 75 6.49 -7.67 -18.57
CA LYS A 75 5.86 -8.98 -18.34
C LYS A 75 4.57 -8.86 -17.52
N ARG A 76 4.56 -8.04 -16.46
CA ARG A 76 3.35 -7.81 -15.64
C ARG A 76 2.27 -7.08 -16.44
N LEU A 77 2.62 -6.04 -17.19
CA LEU A 77 1.66 -5.34 -18.04
C LEU A 77 1.02 -6.29 -19.05
N GLU A 78 1.83 -7.05 -19.79
CA GLU A 78 1.36 -8.00 -20.80
C GLU A 78 0.45 -9.08 -20.22
N GLU A 79 0.62 -9.43 -18.94
CA GLU A 79 -0.21 -10.43 -18.28
C GLU A 79 -1.64 -9.96 -18.01
N PHE A 80 -1.83 -8.71 -17.54
CA PHE A 80 -3.18 -8.18 -17.27
C PHE A 80 -3.77 -7.42 -18.46
N ALA A 81 -2.97 -7.01 -19.45
CA ALA A 81 -3.43 -6.21 -20.59
C ALA A 81 -4.63 -6.81 -21.35
N PRO A 82 -4.69 -8.13 -21.66
CA PRO A 82 -5.86 -8.71 -22.30
C PRO A 82 -7.15 -8.55 -21.48
N ARG A 83 -7.05 -8.63 -20.16
CA ARG A 83 -8.20 -8.43 -19.27
C ARG A 83 -8.60 -6.97 -19.17
N LEU A 84 -7.61 -6.06 -19.13
CA LEU A 84 -7.86 -4.62 -19.21
C LEU A 84 -8.55 -4.25 -20.52
N ASP A 85 -8.10 -4.78 -21.66
CA ASP A 85 -8.73 -4.54 -22.97
C ASP A 85 -10.21 -5.00 -22.99
N ASN A 86 -10.50 -6.17 -22.42
CA ASN A 86 -11.89 -6.64 -22.26
C ASN A 86 -12.72 -5.72 -21.37
N LEU A 87 -12.15 -5.23 -20.25
CA LEU A 87 -12.83 -4.26 -19.40
C LEU A 87 -13.17 -2.99 -20.18
N LEU A 88 -12.22 -2.45 -20.94
CA LEU A 88 -12.42 -1.23 -21.73
C LEU A 88 -13.46 -1.42 -22.82
N LYS A 89 -13.49 -2.58 -23.49
CA LYS A 89 -14.54 -2.94 -24.45
C LYS A 89 -15.92 -2.98 -23.81
N THR A 90 -16.07 -3.72 -22.70
CA THR A 90 -17.34 -3.79 -21.96
C THR A 90 -17.80 -2.41 -21.49
N ALA A 91 -16.91 -1.61 -20.90
CA ALA A 91 -17.24 -0.27 -20.43
C ALA A 91 -17.64 0.66 -21.59
N ARG A 92 -16.94 0.57 -22.73
CA ARG A 92 -17.27 1.32 -23.95
C ARG A 92 -18.66 0.96 -24.48
N ASP A 93 -19.01 -0.32 -24.48
CA ASP A 93 -20.34 -0.80 -24.92
C ASP A 93 -21.47 -0.36 -23.97
N GLN A 94 -21.16 -0.16 -22.69
CA GLN A 94 -22.08 0.43 -21.72
C GLN A 94 -22.22 1.96 -21.85
N GLY A 95 -21.37 2.61 -22.64
CA GLY A 95 -21.39 4.07 -22.86
C GLY A 95 -20.39 4.87 -22.02
N VAL A 96 -19.43 4.22 -21.36
CA VAL A 96 -18.33 4.87 -20.65
C VAL A 96 -17.36 5.50 -21.64
N THR A 97 -16.89 6.72 -21.35
CA THR A 97 -15.88 7.40 -22.19
C THR A 97 -14.48 6.83 -21.91
N ILE A 98 -13.76 6.37 -22.93
CA ILE A 98 -12.38 5.86 -22.78
C ILE A 98 -11.37 6.92 -23.22
N ILE A 99 -10.41 7.23 -22.35
CA ILE A 99 -9.32 8.17 -22.62
C ILE A 99 -7.98 7.43 -22.46
N HIS A 100 -7.28 7.25 -23.57
CA HIS A 100 -5.94 6.68 -23.58
C HIS A 100 -4.91 7.78 -23.35
N ALA A 101 -4.06 7.61 -22.34
CA ALA A 101 -3.05 8.58 -21.96
C ALA A 101 -1.64 7.96 -21.94
N PRO A 102 -1.10 7.50 -23.10
CA PRO A 102 0.28 7.04 -23.19
C PRO A 102 1.22 8.25 -23.21
N SER A 103 1.70 8.66 -22.04
CA SER A 103 2.53 9.86 -21.92
C SER A 103 3.82 9.75 -22.73
N ASP A 104 4.30 10.89 -23.21
CA ASP A 104 5.54 11.00 -23.99
C ASP A 104 5.48 10.25 -25.36
N CYS A 105 4.27 9.83 -25.79
CA CYS A 105 4.04 9.09 -27.04
C CYS A 105 3.17 9.84 -28.06
N MET A 106 2.80 11.09 -27.81
CA MET A 106 1.80 11.81 -28.62
C MET A 106 2.19 11.94 -30.11
N ASP A 107 3.48 11.92 -30.43
CA ASP A 107 3.98 11.97 -31.81
C ASP A 107 3.45 10.81 -32.68
N ALA A 108 3.29 9.61 -32.11
CA ALA A 108 2.74 8.45 -32.81
C ALA A 108 1.25 8.61 -33.19
N TYR A 109 0.55 9.56 -32.55
CA TYR A 109 -0.89 9.72 -32.68
C TYR A 109 -1.32 11.00 -33.39
N LYS A 110 -0.40 11.80 -33.96
CA LYS A 110 -0.72 13.09 -34.60
C LYS A 110 -1.89 13.06 -35.59
N GLY A 111 -1.98 12.00 -36.39
CA GLY A 111 -3.06 11.80 -37.37
C GLY A 111 -4.18 10.86 -36.90
N HIS A 112 -4.14 10.36 -35.66
CA HIS A 112 -5.11 9.38 -35.18
C HIS A 112 -6.46 10.05 -34.87
N PRO A 113 -7.61 9.50 -35.31
CA PRO A 113 -8.92 10.09 -35.07
C PRO A 113 -9.21 10.41 -33.60
N ALA A 114 -8.89 9.51 -32.67
CA ALA A 114 -9.07 9.73 -31.23
C ALA A 114 -8.18 10.86 -30.67
N ARG A 115 -7.00 11.11 -31.24
CA ARG A 115 -6.14 12.24 -30.86
C ARG A 115 -6.71 13.55 -31.36
N MET A 116 -7.14 13.59 -32.63
CA MET A 116 -7.81 14.75 -33.21
C MET A 116 -9.07 15.12 -32.41
N ARG A 117 -9.86 14.12 -32.02
CA ARG A 117 -11.05 14.29 -31.17
C ARG A 117 -10.71 14.93 -29.82
N ALA A 118 -9.62 14.52 -29.17
CA ALA A 118 -9.16 15.13 -27.92
C ALA A 118 -8.74 16.59 -28.10
N MET A 119 -8.01 16.91 -29.18
CA MET A 119 -7.58 18.29 -29.49
C MET A 119 -8.77 19.21 -29.82
N GLN A 120 -9.83 18.66 -30.39
CA GLN A 120 -11.04 19.38 -30.78
C GLN A 120 -12.09 19.45 -29.67
N ALA A 121 -11.86 18.80 -28.52
CA ALA A 121 -12.80 18.84 -27.40
C ALA A 121 -13.04 20.30 -26.96
N PRO A 122 -14.32 20.71 -26.73
CA PRO A 122 -14.63 22.06 -26.30
C PRO A 122 -13.84 22.45 -25.05
N LYS A 123 -13.18 23.61 -25.12
CA LYS A 123 -12.39 24.11 -23.98
C LYS A 123 -13.31 24.39 -22.79
N SER A 124 -12.90 23.91 -21.63
CA SER A 124 -13.54 24.22 -20.36
C SER A 124 -13.43 25.71 -20.07
N LYS A 125 -14.53 26.31 -19.57
CA LYS A 125 -14.55 27.71 -19.12
C LYS A 125 -13.54 27.97 -18.00
N VAL A 126 -13.32 26.96 -17.16
CA VAL A 126 -12.39 27.02 -16.02
C VAL A 126 -11.46 25.81 -16.05
N HIS A 127 -10.16 26.08 -15.96
CA HIS A 127 -9.13 25.07 -15.77
C HIS A 127 -8.65 25.14 -14.31
N PRO A 128 -8.64 24.03 -13.57
CA PRO A 128 -8.11 24.01 -12.23
C PRO A 128 -6.63 24.41 -12.21
N GLU A 129 -6.24 25.10 -11.14
CA GLU A 129 -4.87 25.56 -10.99
C GLU A 129 -3.89 24.38 -11.02
N GLY A 130 -2.91 24.47 -11.92
CA GLY A 130 -1.88 23.46 -12.07
C GLY A 130 -2.34 22.15 -12.70
N ILE A 131 -3.52 22.10 -13.35
CA ILE A 131 -4.03 20.88 -14.03
C ILE A 131 -3.08 20.32 -15.10
N LYS A 132 -2.19 21.16 -15.66
CA LYS A 132 -1.18 20.76 -16.64
C LYS A 132 0.05 20.10 -16.03
N ASN A 133 0.20 20.19 -14.71
CA ASN A 133 1.43 19.84 -14.02
C ASN A 133 1.32 18.48 -13.33
N TRP A 134 2.49 17.89 -13.07
CA TRP A 134 2.60 16.77 -12.15
C TRP A 134 2.08 17.16 -10.75
N CYS A 135 1.29 16.29 -10.14
CA CYS A 135 0.76 16.45 -8.80
C CYS A 135 1.45 15.48 -7.84
N SER A 136 2.51 15.95 -7.18
CA SER A 136 3.27 15.12 -6.23
C SER A 136 2.49 14.79 -4.96
N ARG A 137 1.48 15.60 -4.59
CA ARG A 137 0.79 15.48 -3.30
C ARG A 137 -0.49 16.31 -3.24
N ILE A 138 -1.51 15.79 -2.55
CA ILE A 138 -2.75 16.51 -2.17
C ILE A 138 -2.88 16.66 -0.64
N PRO A 139 -3.72 17.58 -0.13
CA PRO A 139 -3.82 17.84 1.32
C PRO A 139 -4.13 16.62 2.19
N SER A 140 -4.95 15.69 1.71
CA SER A 140 -5.28 14.46 2.44
C SER A 140 -4.08 13.50 2.62
N GLU A 141 -2.99 13.68 1.86
CA GLU A 141 -1.73 12.96 2.05
C GLU A 141 -0.77 13.69 3.00
N GLU A 142 -1.18 14.80 3.65
CA GLU A 142 -0.30 15.62 4.51
C GLU A 142 0.28 14.86 5.70
N ARG A 143 -0.50 13.93 6.25
CA ARG A 143 -0.11 13.06 7.36
C ARG A 143 0.45 11.71 6.90
N ALA A 144 0.38 11.39 5.62
CA ALA A 144 0.79 10.08 5.11
C ALA A 144 2.32 9.93 5.17
N VAL A 145 2.79 8.75 5.54
CA VAL A 145 4.17 8.30 5.29
C VAL A 145 4.12 7.43 4.04
N TYR A 146 5.00 7.70 3.08
CA TYR A 146 4.96 6.97 1.82
C TYR A 146 5.41 5.52 2.03
N PRO A 147 4.71 4.52 1.46
CA PRO A 147 4.82 3.15 1.98
C PRO A 147 5.92 2.30 1.31
N VAL A 148 6.63 2.83 0.30
CA VAL A 148 7.75 2.16 -0.38
C VAL A 148 8.88 3.15 -0.69
N ASP A 149 10.12 2.67 -0.71
CA ASP A 149 11.24 3.40 -1.29
C ASP A 149 11.33 3.07 -2.79
N GLN A 150 11.05 4.07 -3.63
CA GLN A 150 11.12 3.97 -5.09
C GLN A 150 12.28 4.80 -5.66
N SER A 151 13.22 5.22 -4.82
CA SER A 151 14.24 6.19 -5.23
C SER A 151 15.28 5.64 -6.22
N ASP A 152 15.39 4.32 -6.34
CA ASP A 152 16.16 3.63 -7.39
C ASP A 152 15.39 3.48 -8.72
N GLY A 153 14.14 3.93 -8.76
CA GLY A 153 13.23 3.78 -9.90
C GLY A 153 12.37 2.52 -9.86
N GLY A 154 12.53 1.67 -8.84
CA GLY A 154 11.70 0.48 -8.64
C GLY A 154 11.98 -0.66 -9.61
N GLU A 155 13.14 -0.65 -10.28
CA GLU A 155 13.61 -1.70 -11.16
C GLU A 155 13.78 -3.01 -10.38
N ASP A 156 13.08 -4.06 -10.80
CA ASP A 156 13.08 -5.37 -10.16
C ASP A 156 13.59 -6.50 -11.05
N ASP A 157 14.16 -6.17 -12.22
CA ASP A 157 14.89 -7.11 -13.07
C ASP A 157 16.11 -7.71 -12.37
N ASP A 158 16.44 -8.95 -12.75
CA ASP A 158 17.79 -9.46 -12.51
C ASP A 158 18.80 -8.64 -13.35
N PRO A 159 19.99 -8.28 -12.84
CA PRO A 159 20.95 -7.46 -13.59
C PRO A 159 21.34 -8.04 -14.97
N GLU A 160 21.43 -9.36 -15.12
CA GLU A 160 21.74 -9.99 -16.40
C GLU A 160 20.55 -9.90 -17.36
N GLU A 161 19.34 -10.14 -16.85
CA GLU A 161 18.09 -10.00 -17.60
C GLU A 161 17.90 -8.55 -18.09
N HIS A 162 18.15 -7.58 -17.21
CA HIS A 162 18.10 -6.15 -17.53
C HIS A 162 19.09 -5.77 -18.63
N ALA A 163 20.35 -6.23 -18.53
CA ALA A 163 21.37 -5.96 -19.54
C ALA A 163 21.02 -6.58 -20.90
N ALA A 164 20.47 -7.80 -20.92
CA ALA A 164 20.00 -8.45 -22.14
C ALA A 164 18.80 -7.70 -22.75
N TRP A 165 17.86 -7.27 -21.91
CA TRP A 165 16.70 -6.49 -22.33
C TRP A 165 17.10 -5.13 -22.92
N ALA A 166 18.02 -4.41 -22.29
CA ALA A 166 18.54 -3.15 -22.80
C ALA A 166 19.19 -3.30 -24.19
N LYS A 167 19.96 -4.38 -24.42
CA LYS A 167 20.52 -4.69 -25.75
C LYS A 167 19.42 -4.98 -26.78
N LYS A 168 18.37 -5.71 -26.39
CA LYS A 168 17.22 -5.97 -27.25
C LYS A 168 16.51 -4.66 -27.62
N LEU A 169 16.24 -3.77 -26.66
CA LEU A 169 15.64 -2.46 -26.92
C LEU A 169 16.49 -1.62 -27.89
N ALA A 170 17.82 -1.60 -27.69
CA ALA A 170 18.73 -0.91 -28.60
C ALA A 170 18.68 -1.49 -30.02
N SER A 171 18.62 -2.83 -30.17
CA SER A 171 18.49 -3.48 -31.47
C SER A 171 17.18 -3.16 -32.20
N LEU A 172 16.14 -2.74 -31.48
CA LEU A 172 14.86 -2.27 -32.02
C LEU A 172 14.87 -0.77 -32.37
N GLY A 173 16.03 -0.09 -32.28
CA GLY A 173 16.13 1.35 -32.51
C GLY A 173 15.40 2.17 -31.45
N ARG A 174 15.39 1.70 -30.20
CA ARG A 174 14.81 2.38 -29.04
C ARG A 174 15.89 2.81 -28.06
N ASN A 175 15.65 3.90 -27.34
CA ASN A 175 16.48 4.30 -26.21
C ASN A 175 16.18 3.38 -25.01
N PRO A 176 17.13 2.58 -24.51
CA PRO A 176 16.87 1.66 -23.40
C PRO A 176 16.39 2.35 -22.12
N ALA A 177 16.73 3.62 -21.88
CA ALA A 177 16.30 4.37 -20.69
C ALA A 177 14.84 4.86 -20.75
N GLY A 178 14.26 4.92 -21.95
CA GLY A 178 12.89 5.37 -22.18
C GLY A 178 12.39 4.82 -23.52
N PRO A 179 12.10 3.50 -23.60
CA PRO A 179 11.92 2.84 -24.88
C PRO A 179 10.53 3.01 -25.47
N TRP A 180 9.54 3.48 -24.72
CA TRP A 180 8.16 3.61 -25.17
C TRP A 180 8.03 4.59 -26.34
N LYS A 181 7.16 4.24 -27.29
CA LYS A 181 6.81 5.11 -28.44
C LYS A 181 5.30 5.22 -28.65
N SER A 182 4.53 4.30 -28.09
CA SER A 182 3.08 4.21 -28.23
C SER A 182 2.46 3.42 -27.08
N GLN A 183 1.14 3.34 -27.01
CA GLN A 183 0.40 2.39 -26.18
C GLN A 183 0.65 0.95 -26.66
N SER A 184 0.62 -0.01 -25.74
CA SER A 184 0.65 -1.43 -26.06
C SER A 184 -0.43 -1.82 -27.07
N ALA A 185 -0.04 -2.59 -28.08
CA ALA A 185 -0.95 -3.15 -29.08
C ALA A 185 -1.95 -4.15 -28.50
N LEU A 186 -1.74 -4.61 -27.25
CA LEU A 186 -2.70 -5.46 -26.53
C LEU A 186 -3.94 -4.69 -26.06
N ILE A 187 -3.90 -3.35 -26.07
CA ILE A 187 -5.03 -2.50 -25.70
C ILE A 187 -5.59 -1.81 -26.95
N THR A 188 -6.82 -2.16 -27.29
CA THR A 188 -7.54 -1.62 -28.45
C THR A 188 -7.90 -0.16 -28.22
N ILE A 189 -7.53 0.70 -29.19
CA ILE A 189 -8.01 2.09 -29.26
C ILE A 189 -9.03 2.18 -30.40
N ASP A 190 -10.30 2.47 -30.08
CA ASP A 190 -11.35 2.69 -31.06
C ASP A 190 -11.28 4.14 -31.56
N GLY A 191 -10.77 4.34 -32.77
CA GLY A 191 -10.66 5.67 -33.38
C GLY A 191 -12.00 6.43 -33.53
N ASN A 192 -13.12 5.71 -33.59
CA ASN A 192 -14.44 6.33 -33.75
C ASN A 192 -15.03 6.79 -32.42
N LYS A 193 -14.63 6.19 -31.30
CA LYS A 193 -15.26 6.42 -29.98
C LYS A 193 -14.33 7.03 -28.93
N ASP A 194 -13.05 6.68 -28.97
CA ASP A 194 -12.12 6.98 -27.88
C ASP A 194 -11.44 8.33 -28.04
N PHE A 195 -10.71 8.72 -27.00
CA PHE A 195 -9.85 9.90 -26.95
C PHE A 195 -8.39 9.49 -26.66
N ILE A 196 -7.43 10.23 -27.19
CA ILE A 196 -6.01 10.07 -26.85
C ILE A 196 -5.44 11.42 -26.39
N SER A 197 -4.97 11.52 -25.16
CA SER A 197 -4.19 12.66 -24.67
C SER A 197 -3.46 12.33 -23.38
N ASP A 198 -2.22 12.79 -23.25
CA ASP A 198 -1.45 12.81 -22.01
C ASP A 198 -1.42 14.19 -21.33
N LYS A 199 -2.17 15.17 -21.86
CA LYS A 199 -2.19 16.53 -21.33
C LYS A 199 -3.39 16.73 -20.42
N GLY A 200 -3.13 17.18 -19.19
CA GLY A 200 -4.17 17.33 -18.17
C GLY A 200 -5.27 18.34 -18.54
N ASP A 201 -4.96 19.41 -19.26
CA ASP A 201 -5.95 20.39 -19.73
C ASP A 201 -6.86 19.82 -20.83
N GLU A 202 -6.30 19.09 -21.80
CA GLU A 202 -7.10 18.41 -22.83
C GLU A 202 -8.00 17.31 -22.22
N VAL A 203 -7.46 16.50 -21.31
CA VAL A 203 -8.26 15.51 -20.57
C VAL A 203 -9.39 16.20 -19.80
N TRP A 204 -9.09 17.30 -19.09
CA TRP A 204 -10.11 18.07 -18.37
C TRP A 204 -11.22 18.63 -19.27
N ASN A 205 -10.87 19.09 -20.48
CA ASN A 205 -11.82 19.55 -21.48
C ASN A 205 -12.76 18.43 -21.94
N ILE A 206 -12.22 17.22 -22.17
CA ILE A 206 -13.02 16.03 -22.50
C ILE A 206 -14.00 15.73 -21.38
N LEU A 207 -13.53 15.70 -20.13
CA LEU A 207 -14.38 15.42 -18.97
C LEU A 207 -15.54 16.43 -18.86
N ASN A 208 -15.24 17.72 -18.93
CA ASN A 208 -16.27 18.76 -18.73
C ASN A 208 -17.23 18.90 -19.91
N SER A 209 -16.74 18.83 -21.14
CA SER A 209 -17.59 18.94 -22.34
C SER A 209 -18.61 17.81 -22.44
N ARG A 210 -18.37 16.68 -21.77
CA ARG A 210 -19.26 15.51 -21.73
C ARG A 210 -20.02 15.36 -20.41
N GLY A 211 -19.90 16.30 -19.48
CA GLY A 211 -20.57 16.22 -18.17
C GLY A 211 -20.07 15.08 -17.28
N ILE A 212 -18.83 14.62 -17.46
CA ILE A 212 -18.25 13.50 -16.73
C ILE A 212 -17.82 13.96 -15.33
N ASN A 213 -18.42 13.34 -14.31
CA ASN A 213 -18.11 13.58 -12.90
C ASN A 213 -17.37 12.39 -12.27
N ASN A 214 -17.53 11.20 -12.84
CA ASN A 214 -16.94 9.97 -12.33
C ASN A 214 -15.73 9.56 -13.18
N VAL A 215 -14.60 9.30 -12.54
CA VAL A 215 -13.34 8.94 -13.19
C VAL A 215 -12.82 7.64 -12.59
N ILE A 216 -12.67 6.65 -13.45
CA ILE A 216 -12.01 5.38 -13.15
C ILE A 216 -10.61 5.47 -13.73
N LEU A 217 -9.58 5.29 -12.90
CA LEU A 217 -8.18 5.24 -13.35
C LEU A 217 -7.66 3.81 -13.33
N THR A 218 -6.83 3.48 -14.31
CA THR A 218 -6.11 2.21 -14.47
C THR A 218 -4.79 2.49 -15.21
N GLY A 219 -3.84 1.57 -15.22
CA GLY A 219 -2.55 1.76 -15.88
C GLY A 219 -1.38 1.23 -15.08
N VAL A 220 -0.16 1.65 -15.42
CA VAL A 220 1.06 1.16 -14.77
C VAL A 220 1.82 2.26 -14.03
N HIS A 221 2.73 1.81 -13.18
CA HIS A 221 3.53 2.64 -12.28
C HIS A 221 2.62 3.41 -11.32
N THR A 222 1.81 2.65 -10.59
CA THR A 222 0.76 3.14 -9.69
C THR A 222 1.30 4.21 -8.74
N ASN A 223 2.46 3.95 -8.16
CA ASN A 223 3.22 4.81 -7.25
C ASN A 223 3.84 6.07 -7.89
N MET A 224 3.74 6.22 -9.21
CA MET A 224 4.28 7.35 -9.95
C MET A 224 3.21 7.93 -10.87
N CYS A 225 2.99 7.32 -12.04
CA CYS A 225 2.25 7.89 -13.14
C CYS A 225 0.75 7.99 -12.85
N VAL A 226 0.12 6.87 -12.48
CA VAL A 226 -1.31 6.80 -12.11
C VAL A 226 -1.65 7.81 -11.01
N LEU A 227 -0.76 7.97 -10.03
CA LEU A 227 -0.94 8.95 -8.96
C LEU A 227 -0.71 10.40 -9.40
N GLY A 228 0.41 10.66 -10.09
CA GLY A 228 1.02 11.97 -10.20
C GLY A 228 0.89 12.67 -11.55
N ARG A 229 0.55 11.97 -12.64
CA ARG A 229 0.38 12.60 -13.96
C ARG A 229 -0.66 13.74 -13.91
N PRO A 230 -0.63 14.70 -14.84
CA PRO A 230 -1.62 15.80 -14.92
C PRO A 230 -3.09 15.35 -14.96
N PHE A 231 -3.34 14.13 -15.44
CA PHE A 231 -4.64 13.47 -15.49
C PHE A 231 -4.81 12.35 -14.41
N GLY A 232 -3.83 12.21 -13.52
CA GLY A 232 -3.75 11.16 -12.51
C GLY A 232 -4.70 11.32 -11.32
N LEU A 233 -4.72 10.32 -10.45
CA LEU A 233 -5.65 10.22 -9.32
C LEU A 233 -5.67 11.47 -8.45
N ARG A 234 -4.49 12.03 -8.15
CA ARG A 234 -4.36 13.22 -7.31
C ARG A 234 -4.99 14.45 -7.95
N GLN A 235 -4.81 14.63 -9.25
CA GLN A 235 -5.41 15.77 -9.96
C GLN A 235 -6.92 15.61 -10.05
N MET A 236 -7.40 14.41 -10.36
CA MET A 236 -8.85 14.18 -10.46
C MET A 236 -9.53 14.35 -9.09
N ALA A 237 -8.94 13.80 -8.02
CA ALA A 237 -9.49 13.88 -6.66
C ALA A 237 -9.45 15.30 -6.09
N LYS A 238 -8.29 15.98 -6.17
CA LYS A 238 -8.13 17.37 -5.69
C LYS A 238 -9.12 18.33 -6.35
N ASN A 239 -9.45 18.09 -7.62
CA ASN A 239 -10.30 18.97 -8.40
C ASN A 239 -11.77 18.50 -8.45
N GLY A 240 -12.20 17.66 -7.50
CA GLY A 240 -13.61 17.41 -7.22
C GLY A 240 -14.30 16.35 -8.10
N LYS A 241 -13.55 15.50 -8.80
CA LYS A 241 -14.14 14.33 -9.47
C LYS A 241 -14.39 13.20 -8.46
N ASN A 242 -15.38 12.35 -8.72
CA ASN A 242 -15.54 11.08 -8.01
C ASN A 242 -14.55 10.09 -8.63
N VAL A 243 -13.49 9.74 -7.91
CA VAL A 243 -12.40 8.94 -8.48
C VAL A 243 -12.33 7.57 -7.85
N VAL A 244 -12.04 6.55 -8.67
CA VAL A 244 -11.64 5.22 -8.20
C VAL A 244 -10.45 4.69 -9.00
N LEU A 245 -9.63 3.84 -8.37
CA LEU A 245 -8.61 3.04 -9.05
C LEU A 245 -9.15 1.61 -9.31
N VAL A 246 -8.89 1.05 -10.49
CA VAL A 246 -9.07 -0.39 -10.75
C VAL A 246 -7.87 -1.16 -10.19
N ARG A 247 -7.95 -1.58 -8.93
CA ARG A 247 -6.80 -2.07 -8.14
C ARG A 247 -6.17 -3.36 -8.64
N ASP A 248 -6.87 -4.14 -9.47
CA ASP A 248 -6.36 -5.37 -10.08
C ASP A 248 -5.91 -5.19 -11.53
N MET A 249 -6.09 -4.00 -12.12
CA MET A 249 -5.58 -3.61 -13.45
C MET A 249 -4.51 -2.51 -13.28
N THR A 250 -3.57 -2.75 -12.38
CA THR A 250 -2.50 -1.79 -12.08
C THR A 250 -1.24 -2.49 -11.60
N ASP A 251 -0.10 -1.84 -11.79
CA ASP A 251 1.20 -2.34 -11.33
C ASP A 251 2.05 -1.21 -10.74
N THR A 252 2.93 -1.50 -9.79
CA THR A 252 3.78 -0.53 -9.09
C THR A 252 5.23 -0.70 -9.52
N MET A 253 5.99 0.38 -9.72
CA MET A 253 7.45 0.27 -9.84
C MET A 253 8.05 0.13 -8.44
N TYR A 254 8.40 -1.10 -8.06
CA TYR A 254 8.98 -1.39 -6.75
C TYR A 254 10.00 -2.53 -6.83
N ASN A 255 11.20 -2.23 -6.32
CA ASN A 255 12.29 -3.18 -6.16
C ASN A 255 12.17 -3.88 -4.79
N PRO A 256 11.97 -5.22 -4.73
CA PRO A 256 11.93 -5.99 -3.48
C PRO A 256 13.21 -5.90 -2.63
N LYS A 257 14.34 -5.46 -3.20
CA LYS A 257 15.61 -5.20 -2.50
C LYS A 257 15.64 -3.81 -1.83
N SER A 258 14.61 -2.99 -2.04
CA SER A 258 14.44 -1.66 -1.44
C SER A 258 13.39 -1.70 -0.32
N TRP A 259 13.48 -0.78 0.64
CA TRP A 259 12.54 -0.72 1.77
C TRP A 259 11.08 -0.67 1.27
N PRO A 260 10.15 -1.46 1.86
CA PRO A 260 10.25 -2.20 3.12
C PRO A 260 10.71 -3.66 3.00
N TYR A 261 11.41 -4.03 1.92
CA TYR A 261 11.98 -5.36 1.68
C TYR A 261 10.94 -6.49 1.65
N VAL A 262 9.81 -6.21 1.01
CA VAL A 262 8.69 -7.13 0.84
C VAL A 262 8.64 -7.66 -0.59
N SER A 263 7.77 -8.62 -0.87
CA SER A 263 7.58 -9.05 -2.26
C SER A 263 7.08 -7.88 -3.13
N HIS A 264 7.31 -7.96 -4.44
CA HIS A 264 6.79 -6.97 -5.38
C HIS A 264 5.27 -6.75 -5.20
N PHE A 265 4.50 -7.84 -5.12
CA PHE A 265 3.04 -7.79 -4.97
C PHE A 265 2.61 -7.15 -3.65
N THR A 266 3.37 -7.35 -2.57
CA THR A 266 3.13 -6.63 -1.30
C THR A 266 3.42 -5.14 -1.45
N GLY A 267 4.45 -4.75 -2.20
CA GLY A 267 4.69 -3.35 -2.56
C GLY A 267 3.50 -2.72 -3.30
N ASN A 268 2.90 -3.46 -4.23
CA ASN A 268 1.68 -3.03 -4.91
C ASN A 268 0.49 -2.87 -3.93
N ASP A 269 0.27 -3.85 -3.05
CA ASP A 269 -0.77 -3.79 -2.01
C ASP A 269 -0.61 -2.58 -1.08
N LEU A 270 0.63 -2.22 -0.74
CA LEU A 270 0.97 -1.08 0.10
C LEU A 270 0.60 0.25 -0.56
N ILE A 271 0.84 0.39 -1.86
CA ILE A 271 0.46 1.59 -2.63
C ILE A 271 -1.06 1.68 -2.80
N ILE A 272 -1.74 0.57 -3.10
CA ILE A 272 -3.20 0.50 -3.11
C ILE A 272 -3.77 0.91 -1.74
N SER A 273 -3.15 0.43 -0.65
CA SER A 273 -3.55 0.78 0.70
C SER A 273 -3.35 2.28 1.01
N HIS A 274 -2.28 2.90 0.52
CA HIS A 274 -2.07 4.34 0.61
C HIS A 274 -3.15 5.13 -0.14
N ILE A 275 -3.50 4.70 -1.36
CA ILE A 275 -4.56 5.31 -2.17
C ILE A 275 -5.91 5.25 -1.44
N GLU A 276 -6.28 4.08 -0.90
CA GLU A 276 -7.53 3.87 -0.17
C GLU A 276 -7.67 4.71 1.10
N LYS A 277 -6.54 5.07 1.73
CA LYS A 277 -6.52 5.88 2.97
C LYS A 277 -6.62 7.37 2.69
N PHE A 278 -5.94 7.84 1.65
CA PHE A 278 -5.62 9.26 1.52
C PHE A 278 -6.10 9.90 0.22
N ILE A 279 -6.53 9.13 -0.78
CA ILE A 279 -6.81 9.69 -2.12
C ILE A 279 -8.20 9.34 -2.58
N CYS A 280 -8.49 8.06 -2.75
CA CYS A 280 -9.77 7.61 -3.29
C CYS A 280 -10.05 6.12 -3.01
N PRO A 281 -11.32 5.69 -3.07
CA PRO A 281 -11.66 4.28 -3.05
C PRO A 281 -11.13 3.52 -4.29
N THR A 282 -11.27 2.19 -4.26
CA THR A 282 -10.87 1.30 -5.36
C THR A 282 -11.98 0.31 -5.74
N ILE A 283 -11.95 -0.14 -7.00
CA ILE A 283 -12.81 -1.20 -7.56
C ILE A 283 -11.96 -2.28 -8.22
N THR A 284 -12.57 -3.40 -8.61
CA THR A 284 -11.89 -4.47 -9.36
C THR A 284 -12.56 -4.73 -10.71
N SER A 285 -11.79 -5.26 -11.64
CA SER A 285 -12.21 -5.55 -13.02
C SER A 285 -13.39 -6.52 -13.12
N ASP A 286 -13.57 -7.42 -12.15
CA ASP A 286 -14.72 -8.34 -12.10
C ASP A 286 -16.06 -7.63 -11.88
N GLN A 287 -16.06 -6.37 -11.42
CA GLN A 287 -17.30 -5.59 -11.33
C GLN A 287 -17.84 -5.18 -12.71
N PHE A 288 -16.99 -5.19 -13.75
CA PHE A 288 -17.40 -5.04 -15.15
C PHE A 288 -17.51 -6.38 -15.87
N LEU A 289 -16.61 -7.32 -15.59
CA LEU A 289 -16.44 -8.56 -16.36
C LEU A 289 -17.11 -9.79 -15.74
N GLY A 290 -17.58 -9.69 -14.49
CA GLY A 290 -17.98 -10.83 -13.68
C GLY A 290 -16.80 -11.71 -13.25
N GLY A 291 -17.12 -12.81 -12.56
CA GLY A 291 -16.15 -13.82 -12.14
C GLY A 291 -15.34 -13.42 -10.91
N LYS A 292 -14.01 -13.57 -10.99
CA LYS A 292 -13.06 -13.23 -9.90
C LYS A 292 -12.16 -12.09 -10.32
N SER A 293 -11.67 -11.33 -9.35
CA SER A 293 -10.63 -10.32 -9.57
C SER A 293 -9.36 -10.95 -10.13
N PHE A 294 -8.60 -10.18 -10.91
CA PHE A 294 -7.32 -10.62 -11.45
C PHE A 294 -6.28 -10.84 -10.34
N VAL A 295 -5.44 -11.85 -10.52
CA VAL A 295 -4.27 -12.13 -9.68
C VAL A 295 -3.14 -12.56 -10.62
N PHE A 296 -1.95 -11.97 -10.45
CA PHE A 296 -0.78 -12.35 -11.22
C PHE A 296 -0.43 -13.83 -11.01
N LYS A 297 -0.02 -14.51 -12.07
CA LYS A 297 0.39 -15.92 -12.05
C LYS A 297 1.49 -16.19 -11.04
N LYS A 298 2.39 -15.23 -10.82
CA LYS A 298 3.49 -15.34 -9.85
C LYS A 298 3.11 -14.93 -8.42
N ASP A 299 1.91 -14.41 -8.18
CA ASP A 299 1.45 -14.10 -6.83
C ASP A 299 0.81 -15.34 -6.18
N HIS A 300 1.65 -16.13 -5.50
CA HIS A 300 1.24 -17.33 -4.77
C HIS A 300 1.06 -17.10 -3.27
N ARG A 301 1.04 -15.84 -2.81
CA ARG A 301 1.03 -15.53 -1.39
C ARG A 301 -0.29 -15.98 -0.76
N PRO A 302 -0.29 -16.85 0.27
CA PRO A 302 -1.49 -17.07 1.08
C PRO A 302 -1.99 -15.78 1.73
N HIS A 303 -3.31 -15.68 1.86
CA HIS A 303 -3.98 -14.57 2.52
C HIS A 303 -4.11 -14.81 4.01
N LEU A 304 -3.35 -14.05 4.80
CA LEU A 304 -3.45 -13.99 6.26
C LEU A 304 -4.35 -12.82 6.67
N VAL A 305 -5.38 -13.10 7.46
CA VAL A 305 -6.14 -12.06 8.18
C VAL A 305 -5.75 -12.07 9.65
N ILE A 306 -5.34 -10.90 10.17
CA ILE A 306 -5.02 -10.72 11.59
C ILE A 306 -6.15 -9.92 12.24
N VAL A 307 -6.91 -10.56 13.12
CA VAL A 307 -8.03 -9.94 13.85
C VAL A 307 -7.55 -9.52 15.23
N MET A 308 -7.47 -8.20 15.44
CA MET A 308 -6.98 -7.54 16.65
C MET A 308 -8.13 -6.81 17.35
N ALA A 309 -8.68 -7.44 18.37
CA ALA A 309 -9.79 -6.93 19.15
C ALA A 309 -9.63 -7.24 20.65
N GLU A 310 -8.40 -7.14 21.16
CA GLU A 310 -8.13 -7.19 22.59
C GLU A 310 -7.69 -5.81 23.11
N ALA A 311 -7.76 -5.59 24.43
CA ALA A 311 -7.50 -4.29 25.07
C ALA A 311 -6.44 -4.37 26.18
N GLU A 312 -5.80 -5.53 26.35
CA GLU A 312 -4.91 -5.83 27.48
C GLU A 312 -3.43 -5.79 27.09
N TYR A 313 -3.08 -6.19 25.86
CA TYR A 313 -1.71 -6.48 25.45
C TYR A 313 -1.23 -5.67 24.24
N ASP A 314 -1.97 -4.63 23.84
CA ASP A 314 -1.61 -3.70 22.76
C ASP A 314 -1.22 -4.40 21.44
N THR A 315 -1.82 -5.56 21.16
CA THR A 315 -1.52 -6.37 19.97
C THR A 315 -1.87 -5.64 18.67
N LYS A 316 -2.75 -4.63 18.76
CA LYS A 316 -3.01 -3.64 17.72
C LYS A 316 -1.76 -2.87 17.25
N LYS A 317 -0.65 -2.89 18.01
CA LYS A 317 0.65 -2.33 17.60
C LYS A 317 1.68 -3.43 17.29
N THR A 318 1.80 -4.44 18.15
CA THR A 318 2.86 -5.45 18.01
C THR A 318 2.64 -6.40 16.84
N LEU A 319 1.39 -6.80 16.55
CA LEU A 319 1.10 -7.70 15.42
C LEU A 319 1.31 -7.04 14.05
N PRO A 320 0.89 -5.78 13.81
CA PRO A 320 1.24 -5.09 12.57
C PRO A 320 2.75 -4.92 12.37
N GLU A 321 3.49 -4.59 13.44
CA GLU A 321 4.95 -4.49 13.38
C GLU A 321 5.59 -5.84 13.04
N PHE A 322 5.18 -6.91 13.74
CA PHE A 322 5.62 -8.27 13.46
C PHE A 322 5.33 -8.70 12.01
N ALA A 323 4.11 -8.46 11.53
CA ALA A 323 3.69 -8.86 10.20
C ALA A 323 4.46 -8.09 9.11
N GLY A 324 4.63 -6.77 9.28
CA GLY A 324 5.42 -5.94 8.37
C GLY A 324 6.88 -6.40 8.27
N LYS A 325 7.47 -6.82 9.39
CA LYS A 325 8.87 -7.28 9.45
C LYS A 325 9.08 -8.69 8.91
N HIS A 326 8.13 -9.61 9.10
CA HIS A 326 8.39 -11.05 8.94
C HIS A 326 7.50 -11.75 7.91
N LEU A 327 6.39 -11.15 7.49
CA LEU A 327 5.39 -11.83 6.66
C LEU A 327 5.25 -11.24 5.24
N GLY A 328 5.63 -9.97 5.04
CA GLY A 328 5.39 -9.26 3.78
C GLY A 328 6.06 -9.86 2.53
N LYS A 329 7.02 -10.79 2.66
CA LYS A 329 7.61 -11.51 1.52
C LYS A 329 6.74 -12.65 1.00
N HIS A 330 5.99 -13.31 1.88
CA HIS A 330 5.32 -14.58 1.56
C HIS A 330 3.81 -14.55 1.80
N PHE A 331 3.28 -13.49 2.43
CA PHE A 331 1.86 -13.37 2.74
C PHE A 331 1.28 -12.09 2.18
N ARG A 332 0.03 -12.19 1.72
CA ARG A 332 -0.87 -11.05 1.62
C ARG A 332 -1.52 -10.88 3.00
N VAL A 333 -1.31 -9.74 3.65
CA VAL A 333 -1.79 -9.52 5.03
C VAL A 333 -2.91 -8.48 5.08
N SER A 334 -4.04 -8.86 5.68
CA SER A 334 -5.15 -7.96 6.00
C SER A 334 -5.24 -7.75 7.51
N TYR A 335 -5.21 -6.49 7.93
CA TYR A 335 -5.36 -6.10 9.33
C TYR A 335 -6.82 -5.75 9.62
N VAL A 336 -7.38 -6.35 10.67
CA VAL A 336 -8.75 -6.08 11.12
C VAL A 336 -8.69 -5.65 12.57
N PHE A 337 -9.11 -4.43 12.86
CA PHE A 337 -9.13 -3.86 14.21
C PHE A 337 -10.56 -3.81 14.75
N ALA A 338 -10.68 -3.95 16.07
CA ALA A 338 -11.87 -3.51 16.80
C ALA A 338 -12.20 -2.04 16.53
N ASP A 339 -13.49 -1.71 16.56
CA ASP A 339 -13.94 -0.33 16.66
C ASP A 339 -13.50 0.26 18.02
N ASP A 340 -13.02 1.51 18.01
CA ASP A 340 -12.52 2.17 19.23
C ASP A 340 -13.67 2.68 20.13
N LYS A 341 -14.89 2.80 19.61
CA LYS A 341 -16.09 3.26 20.31
C LYS A 341 -17.00 2.11 20.74
N ASP A 342 -17.04 1.03 19.97
CA ASP A 342 -17.83 -0.16 20.29
C ASP A 342 -16.97 -1.43 20.39
N ARG A 343 -16.81 -1.92 21.63
CA ARG A 343 -16.06 -3.15 21.91
C ARG A 343 -16.68 -4.43 21.33
N ASN A 344 -17.89 -4.40 20.82
CA ASN A 344 -18.53 -5.56 20.18
C ASN A 344 -18.60 -5.41 18.66
N SER A 345 -18.04 -4.33 18.11
CA SER A 345 -17.90 -4.11 16.67
C SER A 345 -16.46 -4.37 16.20
N ILE A 346 -16.34 -5.05 15.07
CA ILE A 346 -15.08 -5.33 14.37
C ILE A 346 -15.30 -5.02 12.86
N PRO A 347 -15.27 -3.75 12.44
CA PRO A 347 -15.58 -3.37 11.07
C PRO A 347 -14.63 -4.01 10.05
N GLY A 348 -15.20 -4.58 8.99
CA GLY A 348 -14.45 -5.24 7.91
C GLY A 348 -14.06 -6.69 8.19
N ILE A 349 -14.55 -7.31 9.27
CA ILE A 349 -14.24 -8.70 9.63
C ILE A 349 -14.64 -9.72 8.56
N GLU A 350 -15.59 -9.38 7.66
CA GLU A 350 -16.03 -10.27 6.59
C GLU A 350 -14.92 -10.71 5.62
N VAL A 351 -13.79 -9.98 5.59
CA VAL A 351 -12.59 -10.34 4.82
C VAL A 351 -12.04 -11.73 5.19
N ILE A 352 -12.36 -12.26 6.39
CA ILE A 352 -11.99 -13.63 6.78
C ILE A 352 -12.56 -14.70 5.84
N ASN A 353 -13.67 -14.42 5.13
CA ASN A 353 -14.24 -15.37 4.18
C ASN A 353 -13.26 -15.68 3.02
N GLU A 354 -12.37 -14.74 2.71
CA GLU A 354 -11.34 -14.84 1.66
C GLU A 354 -9.97 -15.25 2.21
N ALA A 355 -9.85 -15.53 3.51
CA ALA A 355 -8.57 -15.86 4.14
C ALA A 355 -8.19 -17.32 3.93
N ASP A 356 -6.89 -17.58 3.84
CA ASP A 356 -6.30 -18.92 3.94
C ASP A 356 -5.92 -19.24 5.38
N VAL A 357 -5.53 -18.22 6.16
CA VAL A 357 -5.21 -18.32 7.59
C VAL A 357 -5.82 -17.13 8.33
N VAL A 358 -6.34 -17.36 9.54
CA VAL A 358 -6.77 -16.28 10.45
C VAL A 358 -5.98 -16.36 11.74
N LEU A 359 -5.36 -15.25 12.13
CA LEU A 359 -4.74 -15.05 13.44
C LEU A 359 -5.68 -14.24 14.33
N PHE A 360 -6.14 -14.82 15.43
CA PHE A 360 -6.96 -14.13 16.43
C PHE A 360 -6.12 -13.61 17.59
N SER A 361 -6.31 -12.33 17.90
CA SER A 361 -5.99 -11.72 19.18
C SER A 361 -7.21 -10.92 19.63
N VAL A 362 -8.13 -11.61 20.31
CA VAL A 362 -9.47 -11.11 20.66
C VAL A 362 -9.75 -11.49 22.09
N ARG A 363 -10.44 -10.62 22.84
CA ARG A 363 -10.70 -10.86 24.27
C ARG A 363 -12.14 -10.58 24.68
N ARG A 364 -12.84 -11.63 25.12
CA ARG A 364 -14.13 -11.57 25.82
C ARG A 364 -15.18 -10.69 25.13
N ARG A 365 -15.36 -10.88 23.81
CA ARG A 365 -16.30 -10.10 23.00
C ARG A 365 -17.50 -10.94 22.61
N VAL A 366 -18.63 -10.27 22.45
CA VAL A 366 -19.78 -10.78 21.73
C VAL A 366 -19.92 -9.96 20.47
N LEU A 367 -20.37 -10.56 19.38
CA LEU A 367 -20.41 -9.89 18.08
C LEU A 367 -21.82 -9.90 17.50
N PRO A 368 -22.18 -8.93 16.65
CA PRO A 368 -23.36 -9.01 15.81
C PRO A 368 -23.39 -10.31 15.01
N GLU A 369 -24.59 -10.79 14.69
CA GLU A 369 -24.82 -12.08 14.05
C GLU A 369 -23.95 -12.30 12.81
N LYS A 370 -23.95 -11.34 11.88
CA LYS A 370 -23.19 -11.42 10.63
C LYS A 370 -21.69 -11.63 10.85
N ALA A 371 -21.12 -10.93 11.84
CA ALA A 371 -19.71 -11.06 12.18
C ALA A 371 -19.40 -12.42 12.82
N MET A 372 -20.23 -12.86 13.77
CA MET A 372 -20.07 -14.18 14.41
C MET A 372 -20.24 -15.32 13.40
N GLN A 373 -21.20 -15.22 12.49
CA GLN A 373 -21.43 -16.20 11.42
C GLN A 373 -20.25 -16.29 10.46
N ALA A 374 -19.62 -15.17 10.09
CA ALA A 374 -18.43 -15.19 9.26
C ALA A 374 -17.29 -16.00 9.91
N ILE A 375 -17.08 -15.84 11.23
CA ILE A 375 -16.06 -16.59 11.98
C ILE A 375 -16.42 -18.08 12.04
N ARG A 376 -17.67 -18.41 12.41
CA ARG A 376 -18.14 -19.80 12.47
C ARG A 376 -18.02 -20.50 11.11
N LYS A 377 -18.39 -19.81 10.02
CA LYS A 377 -18.26 -20.32 8.65
C LYS A 377 -16.81 -20.59 8.27
N TYR A 378 -15.90 -19.66 8.59
CA TYR A 378 -14.47 -19.83 8.33
C TYR A 378 -13.91 -21.06 9.05
N VAL A 379 -14.19 -21.19 10.35
CA VAL A 379 -13.71 -22.33 11.15
C VAL A 379 -14.30 -23.63 10.62
N LYS A 380 -15.62 -23.71 10.45
CA LYS A 380 -16.35 -24.90 9.96
C LYS A 380 -15.87 -25.37 8.59
N ALA A 381 -15.32 -24.48 7.76
CA ALA A 381 -14.70 -24.84 6.48
C ALA A 381 -13.36 -25.58 6.62
N GLY A 382 -12.94 -25.94 7.84
CA GLY A 382 -11.67 -26.64 8.10
C GLY A 382 -10.45 -25.74 7.91
N LYS A 383 -10.61 -24.42 7.86
CA LYS A 383 -9.50 -23.51 7.57
C LYS A 383 -8.58 -23.29 8.77
N PRO A 384 -7.26 -23.14 8.57
CA PRO A 384 -6.28 -22.94 9.64
C PRO A 384 -6.56 -21.73 10.54
N VAL A 385 -6.33 -21.89 11.86
CA VAL A 385 -6.47 -20.79 12.84
C VAL A 385 -5.21 -20.68 13.70
N VAL A 386 -4.71 -19.46 13.86
CA VAL A 386 -3.64 -19.12 14.81
C VAL A 386 -4.24 -18.30 15.96
N GLY A 387 -3.88 -18.60 17.20
CA GLY A 387 -4.33 -17.86 18.38
C GLY A 387 -3.16 -17.43 19.26
N ILE A 388 -3.22 -16.21 19.77
CA ILE A 388 -2.28 -15.74 20.79
C ILE A 388 -3.02 -15.23 22.02
N ARG A 389 -2.41 -15.40 23.21
CA ARG A 389 -2.91 -14.84 24.48
C ARG A 389 -4.42 -15.07 24.65
N THR A 390 -5.20 -13.98 24.61
CA THR A 390 -6.63 -13.94 24.92
C THR A 390 -7.52 -14.64 23.91
N ALA A 391 -6.97 -15.11 22.78
CA ALA A 391 -7.70 -15.91 21.80
C ALA A 391 -8.40 -17.14 22.42
N SER A 392 -7.84 -17.71 23.49
CA SER A 392 -8.45 -18.82 24.27
C SER A 392 -9.72 -18.44 25.02
N HIS A 393 -10.10 -17.17 25.01
CA HIS A 393 -11.37 -16.71 25.57
C HIS A 393 -11.89 -15.50 24.77
N ALA A 394 -11.69 -15.57 23.44
CA ALA A 394 -12.05 -14.53 22.48
C ALA A 394 -13.53 -14.16 22.55
N PHE A 395 -14.40 -15.17 22.52
CA PHE A 395 -15.84 -15.00 22.37
C PHE A 395 -16.64 -15.50 23.57
N SER A 396 -16.08 -15.41 24.78
CA SER A 396 -16.74 -15.83 26.02
C SER A 396 -16.87 -14.66 27.00
N LEU A 397 -18.05 -14.49 27.60
CA LEU A 397 -18.31 -13.46 28.62
C LEU A 397 -18.13 -13.97 30.06
N ARG A 398 -17.41 -15.08 30.27
CA ARG A 398 -17.14 -15.65 31.61
C ARG A 398 -18.44 -15.92 32.38
N GLY A 399 -19.32 -16.73 31.79
CA GLY A 399 -20.59 -17.16 32.39
C GLY A 399 -21.74 -16.15 32.31
N LYS A 400 -21.52 -14.96 31.72
CA LYS A 400 -22.60 -13.99 31.46
C LYS A 400 -23.28 -14.28 30.12
N LYS A 401 -24.58 -14.02 30.03
CA LYS A 401 -25.34 -14.11 28.77
C LYS A 401 -25.01 -12.93 27.84
N PRO A 402 -24.98 -13.13 26.52
CA PRO A 402 -24.84 -12.04 25.57
C PRO A 402 -26.07 -11.11 25.62
N PRO A 403 -25.89 -9.78 25.45
CA PRO A 403 -27.00 -8.86 25.21
C PRO A 403 -27.78 -9.20 23.94
N ALA A 404 -29.02 -8.72 23.83
CA ALA A 404 -29.86 -8.94 22.64
C ALA A 404 -29.17 -8.47 21.35
N GLY A 405 -29.26 -9.28 20.29
CA GLY A 405 -28.64 -9.01 18.99
C GLY A 405 -27.13 -9.28 18.90
N LEU A 406 -26.51 -9.69 20.01
CA LEU A 406 -25.10 -10.07 20.07
C LEU A 406 -24.97 -11.56 20.42
N TYR A 407 -23.90 -12.18 19.93
CA TYR A 407 -23.69 -13.61 20.03
C TYR A 407 -22.30 -13.90 20.57
N ASP A 408 -22.21 -14.86 21.49
CA ASP A 408 -20.97 -15.45 22.00
C ASP A 408 -20.65 -16.78 21.30
N TRP A 409 -19.50 -17.33 21.66
CA TRP A 409 -19.09 -18.71 21.41
C TRP A 409 -18.20 -19.17 22.56
N PRO A 410 -18.80 -19.55 23.71
CA PRO A 410 -18.05 -19.94 24.91
C PRO A 410 -17.11 -21.13 24.70
N GLU A 411 -17.47 -22.06 23.82
CA GLU A 411 -16.73 -23.28 23.50
C GLU A 411 -15.58 -23.06 22.52
N PHE A 412 -15.36 -21.82 22.05
CA PHE A 412 -14.37 -21.50 21.01
C PHE A 412 -12.98 -22.05 21.32
N ASP A 413 -12.51 -21.95 22.57
CA ASP A 413 -11.19 -22.47 22.96
C ASP A 413 -11.08 -23.99 22.78
N ALA A 414 -12.05 -24.72 23.32
CA ALA A 414 -12.09 -26.16 23.28
C ALA A 414 -12.28 -26.69 21.84
N GLU A 415 -13.13 -26.03 21.05
CA GLU A 415 -13.44 -26.44 19.67
C GLU A 415 -12.37 -26.03 18.66
N VAL A 416 -11.75 -24.86 18.85
CA VAL A 416 -10.80 -24.30 17.87
C VAL A 416 -9.36 -24.55 18.24
N PHE A 417 -8.98 -24.45 19.52
CA PHE A 417 -7.61 -24.64 19.96
C PHE A 417 -7.39 -25.93 20.74
N GLY A 418 -8.45 -26.67 21.09
CA GLY A 418 -8.34 -27.81 22.01
C GLY A 418 -7.87 -27.38 23.41
N GLY A 419 -8.05 -26.09 23.73
CA GLY A 419 -7.66 -25.47 24.98
C GLY A 419 -8.70 -25.68 26.08
N ASN A 420 -8.29 -25.36 27.30
CA ASN A 420 -9.15 -25.35 28.47
C ASN A 420 -8.73 -24.19 29.39
N TYR A 421 -8.71 -22.96 28.86
CA TYR A 421 -8.33 -21.79 29.66
C TYR A 421 -9.30 -21.56 30.83
N HIS A 422 -8.77 -21.55 32.06
CA HIS A 422 -9.56 -21.32 33.27
C HIS A 422 -8.93 -20.34 34.27
N GLY A 423 -7.75 -19.80 33.95
CA GLY A 423 -7.07 -18.87 34.85
C GLY A 423 -5.68 -18.47 34.38
N HIS A 424 -5.01 -17.71 35.23
CA HIS A 424 -3.60 -17.43 35.09
C HIS A 424 -3.01 -17.12 36.46
N LEU A 425 -1.73 -17.42 36.61
CA LEU A 425 -0.96 -17.06 37.79
C LEU A 425 -0.80 -15.53 37.89
N ALA A 426 -0.39 -15.06 39.07
CA ALA A 426 -0.11 -13.65 39.31
C ALA A 426 0.93 -13.08 38.32
N ASN A 427 0.72 -11.82 37.89
CA ASN A 427 1.48 -11.22 36.78
C ASN A 427 2.96 -10.95 37.10
N ASP A 428 3.32 -10.89 38.37
CA ASP A 428 4.68 -10.69 38.89
C ASP A 428 5.47 -12.00 39.01
N LEU A 429 4.80 -13.16 38.92
CA LEU A 429 5.45 -14.45 38.91
C LEU A 429 6.20 -14.67 37.59
N LYS A 430 7.51 -14.82 37.70
CA LYS A 430 8.37 -15.17 36.56
C LYS A 430 8.19 -16.65 36.21
N SER A 431 7.91 -16.91 34.95
CA SER A 431 7.90 -18.26 34.39
C SER A 431 8.99 -18.42 33.33
N ILE A 432 9.55 -19.62 33.29
CA ILE A 432 10.57 -20.02 32.32
C ILE A 432 9.92 -20.96 31.30
N ILE A 433 10.08 -20.63 30.03
CA ILE A 433 9.58 -21.41 28.90
C ILE A 433 10.66 -22.37 28.44
N SER A 434 10.27 -23.60 28.10
CA SER A 434 11.17 -24.61 27.55
C SER A 434 10.47 -25.40 26.45
N ILE A 435 11.25 -25.88 25.47
CA ILE A 435 10.78 -26.78 24.42
C ILE A 435 10.36 -28.11 25.04
N ASN A 436 9.27 -28.70 24.54
CA ASN A 436 8.95 -30.09 24.83
C ASN A 436 9.95 -30.98 24.08
N GLU A 437 10.77 -31.71 24.82
CA GLU A 437 11.80 -32.63 24.32
C GLU A 437 11.29 -33.56 23.21
N SER A 438 10.09 -34.11 23.37
CA SER A 438 9.49 -35.02 22.37
C SER A 438 9.12 -34.35 21.04
N GLN A 439 9.10 -33.01 21.00
CA GLN A 439 8.69 -32.23 19.84
C GLN A 439 9.82 -31.45 19.18
N LYS A 440 11.08 -31.65 19.58
CA LYS A 440 12.24 -30.90 19.02
C LYS A 440 12.31 -30.85 17.49
N GLN A 441 11.83 -31.90 16.81
CA GLN A 441 11.80 -32.01 15.35
C GLN A 441 10.53 -31.43 14.71
N ASN A 442 9.62 -30.83 15.49
CA ASN A 442 8.41 -30.22 14.97
C ASN A 442 8.77 -29.00 14.10
N PRO A 443 8.20 -28.87 12.88
CA PRO A 443 8.51 -27.75 12.00
C PRO A 443 8.35 -26.37 12.65
N ILE A 444 7.37 -26.21 13.56
CA ILE A 444 7.13 -24.94 14.25
C ILE A 444 8.32 -24.53 15.15
N LEU A 445 9.12 -25.49 15.62
CA LEU A 445 10.28 -25.24 16.48
C LEU A 445 11.59 -25.01 15.71
N THR A 446 11.56 -25.08 14.38
CA THR A 446 12.74 -24.89 13.52
C THR A 446 13.41 -23.53 13.74
N GLY A 447 14.70 -23.53 14.04
CA GLY A 447 15.51 -22.31 14.24
C GLY A 447 15.27 -21.61 15.59
N ILE A 448 14.53 -22.22 16.51
CA ILE A 448 14.44 -21.78 17.90
C ILE A 448 15.57 -22.47 18.68
N PRO A 449 16.47 -21.74 19.34
CA PRO A 449 17.49 -22.35 20.20
C PRO A 449 16.87 -23.20 21.30
N ASP A 450 17.43 -24.40 21.50
CA ASP A 450 17.03 -25.31 22.57
C ASP A 450 17.60 -24.86 23.92
N LYS A 451 17.13 -23.70 24.37
CA LYS A 451 17.48 -23.10 25.66
C LYS A 451 16.23 -22.49 26.29
N PRO A 452 16.07 -22.58 27.61
CA PRO A 452 14.97 -21.92 28.26
C PRO A 452 15.04 -20.39 28.13
N PHE A 453 13.89 -19.73 28.02
CA PHE A 453 13.79 -18.26 28.00
C PHE A 453 12.67 -17.78 28.91
N GLN A 454 12.81 -16.56 29.43
CA GLN A 454 11.82 -16.01 30.35
C GLN A 454 10.63 -15.43 29.57
N GLN A 455 9.42 -15.81 29.97
CA GLN A 455 8.19 -15.18 29.49
C GLN A 455 8.03 -13.78 30.11
N ALA A 456 7.40 -12.85 29.39
CA ALA A 456 7.29 -11.46 29.83
C ALA A 456 6.10 -11.15 30.75
N TYR A 457 5.14 -12.06 30.93
CA TYR A 457 3.90 -11.79 31.69
C TYR A 457 3.37 -13.04 32.41
N SER A 458 2.07 -13.11 32.73
CA SER A 458 1.45 -14.23 33.46
C SER A 458 1.39 -15.56 32.68
N LEU A 459 1.55 -16.65 33.42
CA LEU A 459 1.43 -18.05 32.95
C LEU A 459 -0.04 -18.45 33.04
N TYR A 460 -0.61 -18.96 31.94
CA TYR A 460 -2.00 -19.36 31.88
C TYR A 460 -2.19 -20.77 32.42
N GLU A 461 -3.30 -21.00 33.11
CA GLU A 461 -3.73 -22.31 33.58
C GLU A 461 -4.67 -22.90 32.53
N VAL A 462 -4.20 -23.96 31.85
CA VAL A 462 -4.88 -24.52 30.66
C VAL A 462 -4.97 -26.04 30.69
N SER A 463 -4.28 -26.71 31.61
CA SER A 463 -4.31 -28.16 31.71
C SER A 463 -5.63 -28.69 32.30
N PRO A 464 -6.14 -29.85 31.85
CA PRO A 464 -5.66 -30.65 30.73
C PRO A 464 -6.10 -30.08 29.37
N LEU A 465 -5.28 -30.28 28.34
CA LEU A 465 -5.64 -30.01 26.94
C LEU A 465 -6.41 -31.19 26.31
N ALA A 466 -7.10 -30.95 25.19
CA ALA A 466 -7.81 -31.99 24.46
C ALA A 466 -6.87 -33.07 23.87
N LYS A 467 -7.34 -34.31 23.72
CA LYS A 467 -6.52 -35.47 23.28
C LYS A 467 -5.75 -35.28 21.96
N ASN A 468 -6.25 -34.47 21.02
CA ASN A 468 -5.61 -34.23 19.73
C ASN A 468 -4.66 -33.01 19.73
N THR A 469 -4.24 -32.55 20.91
CA THR A 469 -3.22 -31.50 21.01
C THR A 469 -1.81 -32.08 21.03
N THR A 470 -0.88 -31.35 20.42
CA THR A 470 0.56 -31.62 20.53
C THR A 470 1.23 -30.43 21.21
N VAL A 471 1.66 -30.63 22.46
CA VAL A 471 2.33 -29.58 23.26
C VAL A 471 3.75 -29.36 22.75
N LEU A 472 4.06 -28.16 22.27
CA LEU A 472 5.36 -27.79 21.71
C LEU A 472 6.29 -27.15 22.74
N MET A 473 5.73 -26.35 23.64
CA MET A 473 6.46 -25.67 24.71
C MET A 473 5.64 -25.64 25.99
N THR A 474 6.33 -25.64 27.13
CA THR A 474 5.76 -25.55 28.47
C THR A 474 6.38 -24.40 29.26
N GLY A 475 5.62 -23.83 30.19
CA GLY A 475 6.07 -22.81 31.12
C GLY A 475 6.07 -23.33 32.56
N LYS A 476 7.09 -22.94 33.33
CA LYS A 476 7.20 -23.29 34.76
C LYS A 476 7.43 -22.04 35.60
N ALA A 477 6.55 -21.80 36.57
CA ALA A 477 6.75 -20.81 37.64
C ALA A 477 7.15 -21.51 38.94
N LYS A 478 7.93 -20.84 39.79
CA LYS A 478 8.40 -21.42 41.05
C LYS A 478 7.22 -21.74 41.98
N GLY A 479 7.08 -23.00 42.37
CA GLY A 479 6.03 -23.45 43.31
C GLY A 479 4.69 -23.79 42.66
N PHE A 480 4.59 -23.74 41.32
CA PHE A 480 3.36 -24.03 40.58
C PHE A 480 3.56 -25.20 39.60
N PRO A 481 2.47 -25.87 39.18
CA PRO A 481 2.51 -26.86 38.10
C PRO A 481 3.10 -26.31 36.80
N VAL A 482 3.61 -27.22 35.97
CA VAL A 482 4.04 -26.90 34.61
C VAL A 482 2.80 -26.82 33.72
N GLU A 483 2.68 -25.75 32.93
CA GLU A 483 1.54 -25.52 32.04
C GLU A 483 2.00 -25.48 30.57
N PRO A 484 1.21 -26.01 29.62
CA PRO A 484 1.42 -25.78 28.19
C PRO A 484 1.36 -24.30 27.83
N VAL A 485 2.30 -23.82 27.00
CA VAL A 485 2.31 -22.42 26.51
C VAL A 485 2.26 -22.30 25.00
N ALA A 486 2.54 -23.37 24.27
CA ALA A 486 2.37 -23.42 22.82
C ALA A 486 2.02 -24.85 22.40
N TRP A 487 1.01 -25.00 21.54
CA TRP A 487 0.58 -26.30 21.04
C TRP A 487 -0.12 -26.19 19.68
N THR A 488 -0.17 -27.32 18.97
CA THR A 488 -1.06 -27.49 17.81
C THR A 488 -2.27 -28.33 18.17
N PHE A 489 -3.37 -28.16 17.44
CA PHE A 489 -4.58 -28.97 17.61
C PHE A 489 -5.15 -29.38 16.25
N LYS A 490 -5.45 -30.68 16.10
CA LYS A 490 -6.20 -31.20 14.95
C LYS A 490 -7.69 -31.21 15.27
N ARG A 491 -8.44 -30.31 14.63
CA ARG A 491 -9.87 -30.12 14.83
C ARG A 491 -10.69 -31.23 14.17
N LYS A 492 -11.91 -31.43 14.65
CA LYS A 492 -12.86 -32.42 14.13
C LYS A 492 -13.31 -32.12 12.70
N ASP A 493 -13.33 -30.85 12.30
CA ASP A 493 -13.68 -30.36 10.96
C ASP A 493 -12.56 -30.54 9.92
N GLY A 494 -11.46 -31.21 10.28
CA GLY A 494 -10.28 -31.39 9.42
C GLY A 494 -9.30 -30.21 9.47
N GLY A 495 -9.66 -29.10 10.11
CA GLY A 495 -8.79 -27.95 10.28
C GLY A 495 -7.67 -28.18 11.29
N LYS A 496 -6.64 -27.35 11.17
CA LYS A 496 -5.50 -27.33 12.08
C LYS A 496 -5.41 -25.98 12.77
N SER A 497 -5.01 -26.00 14.03
CA SER A 497 -4.81 -24.77 14.79
C SER A 497 -3.44 -24.76 15.46
N PHE A 498 -2.86 -23.57 15.57
CA PHE A 498 -1.69 -23.32 16.42
C PHE A 498 -2.09 -22.26 17.45
N TYR A 499 -1.81 -22.53 18.72
CA TYR A 499 -2.07 -21.58 19.80
C TYR A 499 -0.81 -21.38 20.63
N THR A 500 -0.61 -20.15 21.10
CA THR A 500 0.33 -19.86 22.17
C THR A 500 -0.27 -18.89 23.19
N SER A 501 -0.05 -19.17 24.49
CA SER A 501 -0.42 -18.25 25.56
C SER A 501 0.55 -17.07 25.69
N LEU A 502 1.63 -17.05 24.90
CA LEU A 502 2.56 -15.93 24.77
C LEU A 502 2.01 -14.86 23.80
N GLY A 503 2.58 -13.65 23.86
CA GLY A 503 2.17 -12.53 22.99
C GLY A 503 1.92 -11.22 23.73
N HIS A 504 2.45 -11.07 24.94
CA HIS A 504 2.55 -9.78 25.61
C HIS A 504 3.60 -8.91 24.87
N PRO A 505 3.54 -7.57 24.88
CA PRO A 505 4.54 -6.73 24.20
C PRO A 505 6.00 -7.03 24.58
N GLY A 506 6.24 -7.47 25.81
CA GLY A 506 7.56 -7.93 26.22
C GLY A 506 8.01 -9.24 25.57
N ASP A 507 7.08 -10.14 25.21
CA ASP A 507 7.41 -11.39 24.52
C ASP A 507 7.92 -11.11 23.09
N PHE A 508 7.41 -10.08 22.42
CA PHE A 508 7.88 -9.65 21.08
C PHE A 508 9.33 -9.14 21.08
N LYS A 509 9.93 -8.90 22.25
CA LYS A 509 11.36 -8.58 22.39
C LYS A 509 12.24 -9.83 22.41
N ASN A 510 11.65 -11.01 22.62
CA ASN A 510 12.36 -12.29 22.63
C ASN A 510 12.41 -12.85 21.20
N PRO A 511 13.60 -13.03 20.60
CA PRO A 511 13.71 -13.58 19.25
C PRO A 511 13.13 -15.01 19.15
N GLU A 512 13.17 -15.80 20.23
CA GLU A 512 12.59 -17.13 20.31
C GLU A 512 11.06 -17.10 20.11
N PHE A 513 10.36 -16.14 20.73
CA PHE A 513 8.91 -15.99 20.55
C PHE A 513 8.55 -15.46 19.15
N VAL A 514 9.30 -14.46 18.65
CA VAL A 514 9.10 -13.94 17.29
C VAL A 514 9.26 -15.07 16.27
N ARG A 515 10.28 -15.91 16.43
CA ARG A 515 10.50 -17.09 15.58
C ARG A 515 9.35 -18.09 15.71
N LEU A 516 8.91 -18.40 16.93
CA LEU A 516 7.77 -19.30 17.18
C LEU A 516 6.49 -18.84 16.48
N LEU A 517 6.14 -17.56 16.63
CA LEU A 517 4.92 -17.01 16.03
C LEU A 517 5.01 -17.02 14.51
N ALA A 518 6.16 -16.65 13.93
CA ALA A 518 6.38 -16.72 12.49
C ALA A 518 6.21 -18.16 12.00
N ASN A 519 6.93 -19.10 12.59
CA ASN A 519 6.84 -20.51 12.21
C ASN A 519 5.42 -21.07 12.33
N GLY A 520 4.68 -20.70 13.37
CA GLY A 520 3.29 -21.08 13.56
C GLY A 520 2.37 -20.58 12.44
N VAL A 521 2.57 -19.34 11.98
CA VAL A 521 1.83 -18.76 10.84
C VAL A 521 2.19 -19.44 9.52
N TYR A 522 3.48 -19.68 9.25
CA TYR A 522 3.91 -20.39 8.04
C TYR A 522 3.39 -21.82 8.00
N TRP A 523 3.53 -22.55 9.11
CA TRP A 523 2.99 -23.89 9.25
C TRP A 523 1.47 -23.92 9.06
N ALA A 524 0.73 -22.97 9.62
CA ALA A 524 -0.71 -22.87 9.44
C ALA A 524 -1.07 -22.69 7.96
N ALA A 525 -0.30 -21.88 7.23
CA ALA A 525 -0.47 -21.67 5.78
C ALA A 525 -0.02 -22.85 4.91
N GLY A 526 0.58 -23.90 5.50
CA GLY A 526 1.15 -25.01 4.73
C GLY A 526 2.50 -24.70 4.09
N LEU A 527 3.13 -23.58 4.48
CA LEU A 527 4.49 -23.24 4.09
C LEU A 527 5.49 -23.87 5.07
N ASN A 528 6.70 -24.12 4.60
CA ASN A 528 7.75 -24.71 5.44
C ASN A 528 8.40 -23.63 6.33
N PRO A 529 8.36 -23.75 7.67
CA PRO A 529 9.03 -22.82 8.57
C PRO A 529 10.55 -22.74 8.39
N ALA A 530 11.19 -23.75 7.79
CA ALA A 530 12.62 -23.70 7.47
C ALA A 530 12.95 -22.62 6.43
N ASP A 531 12.01 -22.29 5.54
CA ASP A 531 12.21 -21.28 4.48
C ASP A 531 12.02 -19.84 4.99
N VAL A 532 11.70 -19.69 6.28
CA VAL A 532 11.53 -18.40 6.93
C VAL A 532 12.90 -17.84 7.30
N SER A 533 13.32 -16.74 6.71
CA SER A 533 14.46 -15.95 7.20
C SER A 533 13.95 -14.83 8.11
N VAL A 534 13.97 -15.05 9.44
CA VAL A 534 13.54 -14.05 10.45
C VAL A 534 14.70 -13.16 10.92
N SER A 535 15.95 -13.64 10.87
CA SER A 535 17.16 -12.83 11.00
C SER A 535 18.43 -13.67 10.85
N GLU A 536 19.39 -13.19 10.05
CA GLU A 536 20.81 -13.48 10.27
C GLU A 536 21.53 -12.16 10.47
N LYS A 537 21.62 -11.71 11.72
CA LYS A 537 22.56 -10.68 12.25
C LYS A 537 22.65 -9.30 11.57
N VAL A 538 21.96 -9.06 10.47
CA VAL A 538 21.62 -7.73 9.95
C VAL A 538 20.10 -7.70 9.94
N THR A 539 19.55 -7.05 10.94
CA THR A 539 18.10 -6.85 10.97
C THR A 539 17.71 -5.97 9.77
N LEU A 540 16.50 -6.11 9.23
CA LEU A 540 15.92 -5.14 8.28
C LEU A 540 15.95 -3.69 8.84
N HIS A 541 16.18 -3.55 10.15
CA HIS A 541 16.46 -2.32 10.89
C HIS A 541 17.82 -1.69 10.60
N GLU A 542 18.84 -2.50 10.26
CA GLU A 542 20.22 -2.07 10.03
C GLU A 542 20.57 -1.94 8.55
N ALA A 543 19.76 -2.51 7.66
CA ALA A 543 19.88 -2.26 6.23
C ALA A 543 19.68 -0.75 6.00
N PRO A 544 20.73 0.00 5.62
CA PRO A 544 20.65 1.44 5.55
C PRO A 544 19.61 1.79 4.49
N HIS A 545 18.52 2.45 4.88
CA HIS A 545 17.48 2.95 4.01
C HIS A 545 17.21 4.42 4.33
N TRP A 546 16.47 5.10 3.46
CA TRP A 546 16.03 6.46 3.71
C TRP A 546 14.86 6.45 4.69
N SER A 547 15.11 6.91 5.91
CA SER A 547 14.11 7.05 6.97
C SER A 547 13.54 8.46 6.99
N VAL A 548 12.29 8.64 7.41
CA VAL A 548 11.70 9.98 7.52
C VAL A 548 12.08 10.60 8.85
N VAL A 549 12.56 11.85 8.82
CA VAL A 549 12.91 12.67 10.00
C VAL A 549 12.26 14.05 9.91
N GLN A 550 12.14 14.75 11.05
CA GLN A 550 11.68 16.13 11.10
C GLN A 550 12.87 17.10 11.21
N ILE A 551 12.79 18.23 10.52
CA ILE A 551 13.74 19.35 10.65
C ILE A 551 12.96 20.60 11.07
N PRO A 552 13.34 21.30 12.16
CA PRO A 552 14.46 20.98 13.06
C PRO A 552 14.19 19.69 13.86
N ASN A 553 15.21 18.84 14.02
CA ASN A 553 15.07 17.56 14.69
C ASN A 553 15.11 17.73 16.22
N SER A 554 14.28 16.98 16.95
CA SER A 554 14.29 16.97 18.42
C SER A 554 15.27 15.96 19.02
N GLU A 555 15.81 15.04 18.20
CA GLU A 555 16.71 13.98 18.66
C GLU A 555 18.19 14.39 18.58
N LYS A 556 18.98 13.97 19.58
CA LYS A 556 20.43 14.20 19.63
C LYS A 556 21.13 13.38 18.54
N SER A 557 22.10 14.00 17.85
CA SER A 557 22.99 13.29 16.93
C SER A 557 23.75 12.19 17.68
N ASN A 558 23.54 10.93 17.31
CA ASN A 558 24.36 9.83 17.83
C ASN A 558 25.75 9.94 17.22
N ASP A 559 26.77 9.86 18.06
CA ASP A 559 28.16 9.94 17.62
C ASP A 559 28.46 8.87 16.55
N THR A 560 28.90 9.31 15.37
CA THR A 560 29.09 8.42 14.22
C THR A 560 30.20 8.92 13.31
N ASN A 561 31.08 8.01 12.90
CA ASN A 561 32.13 8.25 11.91
C ASN A 561 31.59 8.26 10.45
N GLN A 562 30.29 8.04 10.26
CA GLN A 562 29.67 8.05 8.93
C GLN A 562 29.09 9.42 8.61
N SER A 563 29.06 9.76 7.31
CA SER A 563 28.34 10.94 6.84
C SER A 563 26.83 10.77 7.07
N ARG A 564 26.16 11.88 7.34
CA ARG A 564 24.72 11.96 7.58
C ARG A 564 24.08 12.68 6.40
N TRP A 565 23.23 11.98 5.67
CA TRP A 565 22.61 12.47 4.45
C TRP A 565 21.16 12.84 4.70
N TYR A 566 20.77 14.01 4.23
CA TYR A 566 19.40 14.52 4.26
C TYR A 566 18.95 14.81 2.84
N ARG A 567 17.72 14.46 2.48
CA ARG A 567 17.15 14.87 1.20
C ARG A 567 15.69 15.30 1.31
N CYS A 568 15.31 16.26 0.47
CA CYS A 568 13.94 16.71 0.28
C CYS A 568 13.71 17.11 -1.17
N VAL A 569 12.45 17.36 -1.52
CA VAL A 569 12.10 17.91 -2.82
C VAL A 569 11.44 19.27 -2.66
N VAL A 570 11.85 20.21 -3.50
CA VAL A 570 11.26 21.55 -3.57
C VAL A 570 10.62 21.77 -4.93
N ARG A 571 9.46 22.42 -4.94
CA ARG A 571 8.87 22.96 -6.16
C ARG A 571 9.20 24.44 -6.25
N VAL A 572 9.95 24.84 -7.27
CA VAL A 572 10.38 26.23 -7.43
C VAL A 572 9.49 26.93 -8.45
N PRO A 573 8.78 28.02 -8.11
CA PRO A 573 7.98 28.78 -9.05
C PRO A 573 8.84 29.40 -10.14
N GLU A 574 8.37 29.38 -11.37
CA GLU A 574 9.07 30.03 -12.50
C GLU A 574 9.35 31.52 -12.24
N LYS A 575 8.47 32.23 -11.53
CA LYS A 575 8.68 33.64 -11.13
C LYS A 575 9.89 33.87 -10.20
N TRP A 576 10.43 32.83 -9.57
CA TRP A 576 11.67 32.91 -8.78
C TRP A 576 12.92 32.74 -9.65
N MET A 577 12.75 32.33 -10.91
CA MET A 577 13.80 31.94 -11.84
C MET A 577 14.19 33.04 -12.84
N SER A 578 13.82 34.31 -12.59
CA SER A 578 14.04 35.48 -13.47
C SER A 578 15.52 35.87 -13.65
N ASN A 579 16.37 34.93 -14.08
CA ASN A 579 17.81 35.04 -14.31
C ASN A 579 18.68 35.43 -13.09
N GLN A 580 18.10 35.50 -11.90
CA GLN A 580 18.81 35.70 -10.65
C GLN A 580 19.09 34.34 -9.97
N PRO A 581 20.28 34.12 -9.39
CA PRO A 581 20.58 32.88 -8.69
C PRO A 581 19.71 32.70 -7.45
N LEU A 582 19.32 31.46 -7.17
CA LEU A 582 18.72 31.08 -5.90
C LEU A 582 19.83 30.78 -4.90
N THR A 583 19.58 31.05 -3.63
CA THR A 583 20.51 30.70 -2.55
C THR A 583 19.86 29.70 -1.60
N LEU A 584 20.46 28.53 -1.44
CA LEU A 584 20.13 27.58 -0.38
C LEU A 584 20.96 27.92 0.86
N LYS A 585 20.30 28.50 1.86
CA LYS A 585 20.91 28.81 3.15
C LYS A 585 20.83 27.59 4.07
N VAL A 586 21.98 27.15 4.58
CA VAL A 586 22.08 26.07 5.57
C VAL A 586 22.92 26.58 6.72
N GLY A 587 22.35 26.61 7.92
CA GLY A 587 23.11 26.96 9.13
C GLY A 587 23.85 25.75 9.63
N GLU A 588 25.16 25.70 9.43
CA GLU A 588 26.00 24.60 9.94
C GLU A 588 26.09 24.69 11.48
N ALA A 589 25.95 23.55 12.15
CA ALA A 589 26.20 23.46 13.57
C ALA A 589 27.71 23.45 13.86
N GLU A 590 28.11 23.90 15.05
CA GLU A 590 29.51 23.84 15.48
C GLU A 590 30.03 22.39 15.42
N GLY A 591 31.20 22.21 14.81
CA GLY A 591 31.83 20.90 14.59
C GLY A 591 31.33 20.13 13.36
N THR A 592 30.41 20.71 12.57
CA THR A 592 29.87 20.10 11.34
C THR A 592 30.26 20.86 10.09
N GLN A 593 30.31 20.17 8.96
CA GLN A 593 30.40 20.76 7.63
C GLN A 593 29.30 20.19 6.74
N VAL A 594 28.73 21.03 5.88
CA VAL A 594 27.68 20.64 4.94
C VAL A 594 28.18 20.74 3.51
N ASN A 595 27.89 19.71 2.71
CA ASN A 595 27.91 19.75 1.25
C ASN A 595 26.47 19.66 0.73
N ALA A 596 26.19 20.27 -0.42
CA ALA A 596 24.84 20.29 -0.98
C ALA A 596 24.81 19.99 -2.48
N TRP A 597 23.73 19.36 -2.92
CA TRP A 597 23.44 19.06 -4.33
C TRP A 597 22.01 19.47 -4.69
N LEU A 598 21.84 19.87 -5.95
CA LEU A 598 20.54 20.02 -6.59
C LEU A 598 20.46 19.08 -7.79
N ASN A 599 19.48 18.17 -7.81
CA ASN A 599 19.31 17.20 -8.89
C ASN A 599 20.62 16.45 -9.24
N GLY A 600 21.38 16.06 -8.21
CA GLY A 600 22.68 15.40 -8.36
C GLY A 600 23.86 16.30 -8.73
N THR A 601 23.64 17.58 -9.03
CA THR A 601 24.70 18.54 -9.32
C THR A 601 25.18 19.20 -8.04
N ALA A 602 26.48 19.12 -7.75
CA ALA A 602 27.09 19.73 -6.57
C ALA A 602 26.96 21.26 -6.61
N LEU A 603 26.61 21.87 -5.46
CA LEU A 603 26.44 23.31 -5.34
C LEU A 603 27.70 23.97 -4.79
N LYS A 604 28.01 25.16 -5.30
CA LYS A 604 29.13 25.98 -4.82
C LYS A 604 28.74 26.69 -3.51
N LYS A 605 29.50 26.45 -2.45
CA LYS A 605 29.36 27.15 -1.17
C LYS A 605 29.98 28.56 -1.24
N THR A 606 29.28 29.56 -0.73
CA THR A 606 29.74 30.94 -0.52
C THR A 606 29.36 31.42 0.88
N ASP A 607 29.80 32.61 1.29
CA ASP A 607 29.46 33.20 2.59
C ASP A 607 27.95 33.40 2.78
N ALA A 608 27.20 33.55 1.68
CA ALA A 608 25.75 33.71 1.69
C ALA A 608 24.97 32.38 1.73
N GLY A 609 25.63 31.24 1.49
CA GLY A 609 25.02 29.90 1.36
C GLY A 609 25.45 29.17 0.08
N PHE A 610 24.68 28.16 -0.33
CA PHE A 610 24.92 27.42 -1.56
C PHE A 610 24.23 28.09 -2.76
N GLN A 611 25.00 28.42 -3.79
CA GLN A 611 24.48 29.07 -4.99
C GLN A 611 23.85 28.05 -5.94
N ILE A 612 22.61 28.30 -6.34
CA ILE A 612 21.86 27.51 -7.31
C ILE A 612 21.68 28.36 -8.57
N VAL A 613 22.30 27.92 -9.66
CA VAL A 613 22.18 28.58 -10.96
C VAL A 613 20.81 28.31 -11.58
N PRO A 614 20.16 29.30 -12.22
CA PRO A 614 18.81 29.15 -12.75
C PRO A 614 18.63 27.93 -13.67
N LYS A 615 19.61 27.67 -14.52
CA LYS A 615 19.62 26.55 -15.48
C LYS A 615 19.59 25.14 -14.84
N ALA A 616 19.93 25.02 -13.56
CA ALA A 616 19.94 23.73 -12.86
C ALA A 616 18.57 23.36 -12.25
N VAL A 617 17.62 24.30 -12.23
CA VAL A 617 16.29 24.12 -11.67
C VAL A 617 15.32 23.77 -12.79
N THR A 618 14.46 22.79 -12.55
CA THR A 618 13.28 22.53 -13.39
C THR A 618 12.12 23.38 -12.85
N PRO A 619 11.75 24.49 -13.51
CA PRO A 619 10.75 25.43 -13.01
C PRO A 619 9.37 24.78 -12.93
N ASN A 620 8.61 25.13 -11.90
CA ASN A 620 7.29 24.57 -11.60
C ASN A 620 7.25 23.03 -11.49
N ASP A 621 8.40 22.35 -11.36
CA ASP A 621 8.50 20.90 -11.20
C ASP A 621 9.31 20.54 -9.93
N ALA A 622 9.39 19.26 -9.61
CA ALA A 622 10.11 18.71 -8.48
C ALA A 622 11.63 18.82 -8.68
N ASN A 623 12.34 19.40 -7.71
CA ASN A 623 13.79 19.47 -7.67
C ASN A 623 14.30 18.83 -6.37
N LEU A 624 15.24 17.89 -6.49
CA LEU A 624 15.84 17.20 -5.36
C LEU A 624 16.94 18.07 -4.74
N ILE A 625 16.82 18.35 -3.44
CA ILE A 625 17.91 18.91 -2.63
C ILE A 625 18.47 17.78 -1.76
N VAL A 626 19.79 17.62 -1.79
CA VAL A 626 20.51 16.69 -0.90
C VAL A 626 21.56 17.46 -0.11
N LEU A 627 21.63 17.20 1.19
CA LEU A 627 22.64 17.70 2.10
C LEU A 627 23.44 16.53 2.67
N GLN A 628 24.75 16.61 2.64
CA GLN A 628 25.64 15.71 3.36
C GLN A 628 26.24 16.49 4.53
N VAL A 629 26.11 15.96 5.74
CA VAL A 629 26.71 16.51 6.94
C VAL A 629 27.86 15.60 7.36
N THR A 630 29.04 16.19 7.53
CA THR A 630 30.25 15.55 8.06
C THR A 630 30.67 16.22 9.37
N GLY A 631 31.64 15.64 10.08
CA GLY A 631 32.06 16.09 11.41
C GLY A 631 31.20 15.54 12.54
N GLN A 632 31.33 16.08 13.74
CA GLN A 632 30.64 15.63 14.95
C GLN A 632 30.03 16.83 15.69
N THR A 633 28.87 16.62 16.28
CA THR A 633 28.22 17.63 17.13
C THR A 633 27.47 16.95 18.27
N LYS A 634 27.42 17.59 19.44
CA LYS A 634 26.67 17.09 20.61
C LYS A 634 25.16 17.37 20.50
N ASN A 635 24.75 18.21 19.56
CA ASN A 635 23.38 18.73 19.43
C ASN A 635 22.77 18.31 18.07
N ALA A 636 22.23 19.27 17.30
CA ALA A 636 21.62 19.04 16.00
C ALA A 636 22.62 19.24 14.86
N ASP A 637 22.45 18.54 13.75
CA ASP A 637 23.29 18.68 12.54
C ASP A 637 23.19 20.08 11.89
N PHE A 638 22.11 20.82 12.16
CA PHE A 638 21.88 22.16 11.63
C PHE A 638 21.64 23.16 12.76
N ARG A 639 22.34 24.30 12.74
CA ARG A 639 22.12 25.46 13.64
C ARG A 639 20.80 26.16 13.36
N SER A 640 20.34 26.15 12.11
CA SER A 640 19.08 26.73 11.69
C SER A 640 18.45 25.89 10.59
N VAL A 641 17.11 25.94 10.51
CA VAL A 641 16.36 25.28 9.44
C VAL A 641 16.91 25.73 8.07
N PRO A 642 17.17 24.80 7.13
CA PRO A 642 17.53 25.16 5.77
C PRO A 642 16.45 26.00 5.08
N GLN A 643 16.85 26.98 4.27
CA GLN A 643 15.92 27.86 3.57
C GLN A 643 16.33 28.04 2.11
N LEU A 644 15.35 28.04 1.21
CA LEU A 644 15.55 28.45 -0.17
C LEU A 644 15.17 29.92 -0.32
N VAL A 645 16.08 30.75 -0.81
CA VAL A 645 15.89 32.20 -0.94
C VAL A 645 16.05 32.61 -2.40
N SER A 646 15.11 33.41 -2.89
CA SER A 646 15.13 34.07 -4.19
C SER A 646 15.05 35.60 -4.01
N ALA A 647 15.20 36.36 -5.09
CA ALA A 647 15.00 37.81 -5.06
C ALA A 647 13.55 38.22 -4.70
N THR A 648 12.57 37.33 -4.94
CA THR A 648 11.13 37.64 -4.84
C THR A 648 10.41 36.82 -3.77
N GLY A 649 11.12 36.05 -2.96
CA GLY A 649 10.52 35.22 -1.92
C GLY A 649 11.49 34.28 -1.21
N ASN A 650 11.03 33.71 -0.10
CA ASN A 650 11.74 32.71 0.68
C ASN A 650 10.84 31.48 0.92
N LEU A 651 11.45 30.32 1.10
CA LEU A 651 10.78 29.07 1.45
C LEU A 651 11.55 28.41 2.59
N SER A 652 10.90 28.31 3.75
CA SER A 652 11.39 27.50 4.87
C SER A 652 11.31 26.02 4.52
N LEU A 653 12.38 25.28 4.74
CA LEU A 653 12.41 23.82 4.58
C LEU A 653 12.22 23.11 5.93
N ALA A 654 11.48 23.72 6.86
CA ALA A 654 11.05 23.08 8.11
C ALA A 654 9.95 22.06 7.84
N GLY A 655 10.15 20.82 8.24
CA GLY A 655 9.21 19.73 8.03
C GLY A 655 9.92 18.41 7.81
N ARG A 656 9.28 17.53 7.04
CA ARG A 656 9.76 16.17 6.82
C ARG A 656 10.85 16.11 5.76
N TRP A 657 11.94 15.45 6.12
CA TRP A 657 13.06 15.11 5.26
C TRP A 657 13.26 13.60 5.29
N GLN A 658 14.00 13.09 4.31
CA GLN A 658 14.57 11.74 4.39
C GLN A 658 16.00 11.82 4.91
N TYR A 659 16.37 10.86 5.76
CA TYR A 659 17.67 10.75 6.42
C TYR A 659 18.25 9.36 6.25
N ARG A 660 19.57 9.31 6.02
CA ARG A 660 20.34 8.06 5.98
C ARG A 660 21.79 8.31 6.42
N ARG A 661 22.40 7.29 7.04
CA ARG A 661 23.85 7.29 7.32
C ARG A 661 24.60 6.47 6.27
N GLY A 662 25.83 6.88 6.00
CA GLY A 662 26.76 6.12 5.16
C GLY A 662 27.68 7.02 4.35
N ASN A 663 28.66 6.41 3.68
CA ASN A 663 29.69 7.14 2.92
C ASN A 663 29.58 6.93 1.40
N ASN A 664 28.44 6.48 0.89
CA ASN A 664 28.22 6.30 -0.54
C ASN A 664 27.88 7.65 -1.19
N SER A 665 28.73 8.11 -2.12
CA SER A 665 28.54 9.36 -2.86
C SER A 665 27.31 9.35 -3.77
N GLN A 666 26.79 8.18 -4.16
CA GLN A 666 25.56 8.06 -4.95
C GLN A 666 24.33 8.61 -4.22
N PHE A 667 24.39 8.76 -2.88
CA PHE A 667 23.30 9.36 -2.10
C PHE A 667 23.05 10.84 -2.44
N ALA A 668 23.98 11.50 -3.13
CA ALA A 668 23.84 12.85 -3.64
C ALA A 668 22.77 13.01 -4.74
N ASN A 669 22.25 11.92 -5.32
CA ASN A 669 21.28 11.97 -6.41
C ASN A 669 20.22 10.85 -6.32
N MET A 670 19.19 10.96 -7.18
CA MET A 670 18.32 9.86 -7.58
C MET A 670 18.57 9.51 -9.06
N PRO A 671 18.58 8.22 -9.45
CA PRO A 671 18.70 7.80 -10.85
C PRO A 671 17.53 8.27 -11.74
N LEU A 672 16.37 8.57 -11.15
CA LEU A 672 15.23 9.14 -11.86
C LEU A 672 15.06 10.64 -11.54
N PRO A 673 14.44 11.42 -12.44
CA PRO A 673 13.94 12.74 -12.11
C PRO A 673 13.12 12.72 -10.81
N ALA A 674 13.28 13.76 -9.99
CA ALA A 674 12.73 13.80 -8.63
C ALA A 674 11.22 13.54 -8.58
N LYS A 675 10.45 13.99 -9.57
CA LYS A 675 8.99 13.75 -9.65
C LYS A 675 8.61 12.26 -9.68
N PHE A 676 9.49 11.40 -10.18
CA PHE A 676 9.29 9.95 -10.25
C PHE A 676 9.93 9.21 -9.07
N GLY A 677 11.18 9.56 -8.73
CA GLY A 677 11.93 8.85 -7.67
C GLY A 677 11.57 9.26 -6.24
N THR A 678 10.89 10.38 -6.04
CA THR A 678 10.66 10.94 -4.70
C THR A 678 9.35 10.47 -4.08
N VAL A 679 9.43 10.16 -2.80
CA VAL A 679 8.30 9.96 -1.90
C VAL A 679 7.56 11.27 -1.63
N THR A 680 6.25 11.19 -1.42
CA THR A 680 5.39 12.39 -1.41
C THR A 680 5.40 13.15 -0.09
N ASP A 681 6.00 12.57 0.94
CA ASP A 681 6.05 13.09 2.30
C ASP A 681 7.18 14.07 2.58
N ILE A 682 8.12 14.27 1.62
CA ILE A 682 9.27 15.20 1.72
C ILE A 682 9.21 16.38 0.73
N VAL A 683 8.02 16.69 0.21
CA VAL A 683 7.81 17.73 -0.81
C VAL A 683 7.44 19.06 -0.17
N PHE A 684 8.22 20.09 -0.46
CA PHE A 684 8.05 21.49 -0.06
C PHE A 684 7.55 22.34 -1.23
N LYS A 685 6.61 23.24 -0.96
CA LYS A 685 6.04 24.18 -1.92
C LYS A 685 5.99 25.59 -1.29
N PRO A 686 6.35 26.66 -2.02
CA PRO A 686 6.23 28.05 -1.58
C PRO A 686 4.80 28.56 -1.52
#